data_AF-A0A9W5N1X5-F1
#
_entry.id   AF-A0A9W5N1X5-F1
#
_cell.length_a   1.000
_cell.length_b   1.000
_cell.length_c   1.000
_cell.angle_alpha   90.00
_cell.angle_beta   90.00
_cell.angle_gamma   90.00
#
_symmetry.space_group_name_H-M   'P 1'
#
loop_
_entity.id
_entity.type
_entity.pdbx_description
1 polymer ?
#
loop_
_entity_poly.entity_id
_entity_poly.type
_entity_poly.pdbx_seq_one_letter_code
_entity_poly.pdbx_strand_id
1 'polypeptide(L)'
;MLTEADKKIISNDPALPGLAALLDTELLLAKLRAIPALCTVEKAEIEYLRYKPANSCACTVRIRLADGSSRYYYAKALTKERFKESWNKPSRQKLVQAGHPQAPLAVFDSHIMLLHPAHDRGIGHLKWLIDQAERRHLFKACSLPPLQDYDALEIDILRYKPERRLVARISKDRQPLAVIRCANPDEFTKMLMGNAFGVAQGGVHLLGADGANRTLATNWQKGRSLCPEEGEPPTADLVRQLARQVTRIHHAGYKHPIRYTIEDEAKSLKGVINTFKHILPEQTEWFVGLVERVEKGLASVPEHFALIHGDFSLDQVIRRENKLGETRLHILDWDRSAYGNPLMDLATFQARLELQVIEGILPRRRADEILDTFLNTYRKKSGTSLDGLYWFTASAMLRLGAEPFRKRDPRWEQCVLQLLQRIEEILAKTDDPYMPTAENDTCFSEDSPLITLLDVPKMQALLHDEKILPAHEHIQSAVLCRYKIRRRALVDYQTDTGHLIGKYRAKGLDERSYLIQQKLWESGFDTQAQTSVPETAGKLPALNTWFQYKVNGQNVGNILMPQNGRLAFLGQAVARAINALHRSRTAQELELPRWTQESELEILRDRLTKAQTTLPQWAKRIANVLGRCETLAQHLSETPFVTVHRDFYQDQILERYGRPGHIVLLDFDLLCQGHAALDAGNYIAHIQELALRLYGGIDALKAHEDAFLRQFLAGSETAKRKEVDIYTTLSLARHIYISTLFDNRKHTTETLLKMCESRLHSQTNKV
;
A
#
# COMPACT_ATOMS: atom_id res chain seq x y z
N MET A 1 -15.13 -15.29 4.16
CA MET A 1 -15.03 -15.77 2.76
C MET A 1 -13.57 -15.82 2.36
N LEU A 2 -13.10 -17.00 1.95
CA LEU A 2 -11.73 -17.25 1.53
C LEU A 2 -11.44 -16.60 0.17
N THR A 3 -10.27 -15.99 0.05
CA THR A 3 -9.71 -15.56 -1.24
C THR A 3 -9.17 -16.76 -2.03
N GLU A 4 -8.92 -16.59 -3.33
CA GLU A 4 -8.23 -17.62 -4.13
C GLU A 4 -6.85 -17.96 -3.57
N ALA A 5 -6.12 -16.95 -3.06
CA ALA A 5 -4.85 -17.16 -2.38
C ALA A 5 -5.00 -18.00 -1.11
N ASP A 6 -6.03 -17.75 -0.29
CA ASP A 6 -6.29 -18.59 0.89
C ASP A 6 -6.60 -20.04 0.48
N LYS A 7 -7.40 -20.26 -0.57
CA LYS A 7 -7.71 -21.60 -1.10
C LYS A 7 -6.44 -22.32 -1.56
N LYS A 8 -5.54 -21.63 -2.28
CA LYS A 8 -4.23 -22.19 -2.70
C LYS A 8 -3.37 -22.60 -1.50
N ILE A 9 -3.32 -21.77 -0.45
CA ILE A 9 -2.56 -22.11 0.77
C ILE A 9 -3.14 -23.37 1.41
N ILE A 10 -4.46 -23.46 1.54
CA ILE A 10 -5.15 -24.63 2.11
C ILE A 10 -4.85 -25.89 1.29
N SER A 11 -4.92 -25.81 -0.04
CA SER A 11 -4.62 -26.97 -0.91
C SER A 11 -3.15 -27.40 -0.82
N ASN A 12 -2.24 -26.45 -0.61
CA ASN A 12 -0.79 -26.70 -0.56
C ASN A 12 -0.31 -27.22 0.80
N ASP A 13 -1.12 -27.12 1.87
CA ASP A 13 -0.79 -27.66 3.20
C ASP A 13 -1.87 -28.61 3.75
N PRO A 14 -2.09 -29.78 3.11
CA PRO A 14 -3.07 -30.76 3.55
C PRO A 14 -2.73 -31.37 4.92
N ALA A 15 -1.48 -31.23 5.38
CA ALA A 15 -1.05 -31.67 6.70
C ALA A 15 -1.70 -30.86 7.84
N LEU A 16 -2.32 -29.70 7.55
CA LEU A 16 -3.06 -28.88 8.50
C LEU A 16 -4.55 -28.75 8.13
N PRO A 17 -5.39 -29.77 8.43
CA PRO A 17 -6.82 -29.74 8.10
C PRO A 17 -7.59 -28.54 8.68
N GLY A 18 -7.14 -28.03 9.83
CA GLY A 18 -7.75 -26.88 10.50
C GLY A 18 -7.39 -25.52 9.89
N LEU A 19 -6.47 -25.47 8.93
CA LEU A 19 -6.05 -24.20 8.33
C LEU A 19 -7.21 -23.48 7.63
N ALA A 20 -8.10 -24.21 6.97
CA ALA A 20 -9.28 -23.65 6.32
C ALA A 20 -10.17 -22.87 7.30
N ALA A 21 -10.41 -23.43 8.49
CA ALA A 21 -11.19 -22.75 9.51
C ALA A 21 -10.46 -21.54 10.09
N LEU A 22 -9.13 -21.58 10.25
CA LEU A 22 -8.37 -20.43 10.74
C LEU A 22 -8.18 -19.31 9.69
N LEU A 23 -8.49 -19.58 8.42
CA LEU A 23 -8.47 -18.58 7.34
C LEU A 23 -9.86 -18.05 7.00
N ASP A 24 -10.94 -18.77 7.37
CA ASP A 24 -12.32 -18.37 7.16
C ASP A 24 -13.09 -18.21 8.48
N THR A 25 -13.26 -16.96 8.90
CA THR A 25 -13.93 -16.61 10.16
C THR A 25 -15.35 -17.18 10.27
N GLU A 26 -16.08 -17.28 9.15
CA GLU A 26 -17.44 -17.85 9.14
C GLU A 26 -17.41 -19.37 9.37
N LEU A 27 -16.47 -20.07 8.72
CA LEU A 27 -16.26 -21.50 8.96
C LEU A 27 -15.80 -21.78 10.39
N LEU A 28 -14.92 -20.93 10.93
CA LEU A 28 -14.52 -21.01 12.34
C LEU A 28 -15.73 -20.84 13.25
N LEU A 29 -16.55 -19.81 13.04
CA LEU A 29 -17.73 -19.54 13.85
C LEU A 29 -18.71 -20.72 13.84
N ALA A 30 -18.99 -21.30 12.67
CA ALA A 30 -19.83 -22.49 12.54
C ALA A 30 -19.26 -23.68 13.34
N LYS A 31 -17.95 -23.91 13.24
CA LYS A 31 -17.26 -24.97 13.98
C LYS A 31 -17.23 -24.74 15.49
N LEU A 32 -17.11 -23.49 15.93
CA LEU A 32 -17.17 -23.13 17.35
C LEU A 32 -18.56 -23.37 17.93
N ARG A 33 -19.63 -23.02 17.21
CA ARG A 33 -21.03 -23.24 17.66
C ARG A 33 -21.39 -24.72 17.82
N ALA A 34 -20.72 -25.60 17.09
CA ALA A 34 -20.89 -27.05 17.25
C ALA A 34 -20.31 -27.58 18.58
N ILE A 35 -19.47 -26.81 19.27
CA ILE A 35 -18.97 -27.17 20.61
C ILE A 35 -20.04 -26.75 21.63
N PRO A 36 -20.57 -27.68 22.47
CA PRO A 36 -21.64 -27.36 23.42
C PRO A 36 -21.32 -26.17 24.35
N ALA A 37 -20.08 -26.03 24.79
CA ALA A 37 -19.63 -24.93 25.64
C ALA A 37 -19.60 -23.55 24.94
N LEU A 38 -19.72 -23.51 23.61
CA LEU A 38 -19.60 -22.33 22.76
C LEU A 38 -20.79 -22.18 21.79
N CYS A 39 -21.92 -22.85 22.05
CA CYS A 39 -23.10 -22.81 21.17
C CYS A 39 -23.72 -21.40 21.05
N THR A 40 -23.49 -20.53 22.03
CA THR A 40 -23.99 -19.14 22.08
C THR A 40 -23.00 -18.11 21.52
N VAL A 41 -21.91 -18.54 20.86
CA VAL A 41 -20.99 -17.60 20.21
C VAL A 41 -21.70 -16.89 19.06
N GLU A 42 -21.69 -15.56 19.10
CA GLU A 42 -22.25 -14.71 18.04
C GLU A 42 -21.20 -14.27 17.04
N LYS A 43 -19.98 -14.01 17.52
CA LYS A 43 -18.87 -13.52 16.70
C LYS A 43 -17.56 -14.18 17.12
N ALA A 44 -16.71 -14.48 16.13
CA ALA A 44 -15.32 -14.85 16.32
C ALA A 44 -14.44 -13.91 15.51
N GLU A 45 -13.30 -13.49 16.05
CA GLU A 45 -12.33 -12.63 15.39
C GLU A 45 -10.92 -13.21 15.56
N ILE A 46 -10.14 -13.19 14.50
CA ILE A 46 -8.75 -13.64 14.49
C ILE A 46 -7.87 -12.40 14.38
N GLU A 47 -6.97 -12.19 15.35
CA GLU A 47 -6.15 -10.97 15.39
C GLU A 47 -4.79 -11.14 14.71
N TYR A 48 -4.15 -12.31 14.84
CA TYR A 48 -2.81 -12.56 14.29
C TYR A 48 -2.56 -14.05 14.05
N LEU A 49 -2.17 -14.41 12.83
CA LEU A 49 -1.74 -15.76 12.48
C LEU A 49 -0.24 -15.95 12.66
N ARG A 50 0.11 -17.08 13.26
CA ARG A 50 1.44 -17.68 13.22
C ARG A 50 1.37 -19.01 12.50
N TYR A 51 1.61 -18.95 11.20
CA TYR A 51 1.64 -20.10 10.32
C TYR A 51 3.05 -20.71 10.28
N LYS A 52 3.14 -22.01 10.56
CA LYS A 52 4.31 -22.86 10.37
C LYS A 52 3.90 -24.01 9.44
N PRO A 53 4.31 -23.96 8.17
CA PRO A 53 3.95 -24.94 7.15
C PRO A 53 4.17 -26.38 7.61
N ALA A 54 3.23 -27.27 7.28
CA ALA A 54 3.21 -28.69 7.61
C ALA A 54 3.41 -29.01 9.11
N ASN A 55 3.15 -28.04 9.99
CA ASN A 55 3.47 -28.16 11.41
C ASN A 55 2.35 -27.62 12.32
N SER A 56 2.02 -26.34 12.20
CA SER A 56 0.91 -25.75 12.95
C SER A 56 0.49 -24.38 12.41
N CYS A 57 -0.76 -24.01 12.63
CA CYS A 57 -1.21 -22.62 12.53
C CYS A 57 -1.81 -22.20 13.86
N ALA A 58 -1.24 -21.16 14.46
CA ALA A 58 -1.59 -20.66 15.79
C ALA A 58 -2.14 -19.25 15.69
N CYS A 59 -3.21 -18.95 16.42
CA CYS A 59 -3.75 -17.59 16.49
C CYS A 59 -4.50 -17.31 17.79
N THR A 60 -4.70 -16.02 18.05
CA THR A 60 -5.62 -15.56 19.08
C THR A 60 -7.00 -15.45 18.46
N VAL A 61 -7.99 -16.10 19.07
CA VAL A 61 -9.40 -16.01 18.72
C VAL A 61 -10.12 -15.27 19.84
N ARG A 62 -10.68 -14.12 19.52
CA ARG A 62 -11.59 -13.38 20.39
C ARG A 62 -13.01 -13.75 20.01
N ILE A 63 -13.76 -14.31 20.97
CA ILE A 63 -15.18 -14.62 20.76
C ILE A 63 -16.06 -13.66 21.55
N ARG A 64 -17.23 -13.36 21.00
CA ARG A 64 -18.33 -12.67 21.69
C ARG A 64 -19.50 -13.64 21.85
N LEU A 65 -20.00 -13.76 23.08
CA LEU A 65 -21.17 -14.57 23.41
C LEU A 65 -22.44 -13.72 23.36
N ALA A 66 -23.61 -14.36 23.28
CA ALA A 66 -24.92 -13.71 23.24
C ALA A 66 -25.25 -12.84 24.46
N ASP A 67 -24.58 -13.07 25.59
CA ASP A 67 -24.67 -12.23 26.80
C ASP A 67 -23.82 -10.95 26.73
N GLY A 68 -23.14 -10.71 25.60
CA GLY A 68 -22.24 -9.58 25.37
C GLY A 68 -20.82 -9.78 25.92
N SER A 69 -20.57 -10.85 26.68
CA SER A 69 -19.24 -11.15 27.22
C SER A 69 -18.26 -11.57 26.13
N SER A 70 -16.98 -11.27 26.33
CA SER A 70 -15.90 -11.65 25.41
C SER A 70 -14.93 -12.62 26.07
N ARG A 71 -14.45 -13.61 25.31
CA ARG A 71 -13.43 -14.57 25.77
C ARG A 71 -12.30 -14.68 24.77
N TYR A 72 -11.11 -14.96 25.28
CA TYR A 72 -9.91 -15.18 24.47
C TYR A 72 -9.54 -16.66 24.47
N TYR A 73 -9.27 -17.18 23.28
CA TYR A 73 -8.70 -18.50 23.09
C TYR A 73 -7.40 -18.42 22.31
N TYR A 74 -6.45 -19.23 22.73
CA TYR A 74 -5.36 -19.68 21.88
C TYR A 74 -5.88 -20.82 21.01
N ALA A 75 -6.14 -20.53 19.74
CA ALA A 75 -6.45 -21.56 18.75
C ALA A 75 -5.16 -22.08 18.10
N LYS A 76 -5.05 -23.40 17.97
CA LYS A 76 -3.93 -24.06 17.30
C LYS A 76 -4.42 -25.20 16.43
N ALA A 77 -4.40 -24.98 15.11
CA ALA A 77 -4.48 -26.06 14.13
C ALA A 77 -3.17 -26.83 14.11
N LEU A 78 -3.27 -28.15 14.16
CA LEU A 78 -2.14 -29.08 14.25
C LEU A 78 -2.27 -30.15 13.16
N THR A 79 -1.16 -30.81 12.84
CA THR A 79 -1.24 -32.09 12.12
C THR A 79 -2.01 -33.12 12.94
N LYS A 80 -2.56 -34.13 12.28
CA LYS A 80 -3.37 -35.17 12.92
C LYS A 80 -2.63 -35.86 14.07
N GLU A 81 -1.37 -36.21 13.85
CA GLU A 81 -0.50 -36.89 14.83
C GLU A 81 -0.24 -35.98 16.03
N ARG A 82 0.14 -34.72 15.76
CA ARG A 82 0.43 -33.74 16.81
C ARG A 82 -0.81 -33.36 17.60
N PHE A 83 -1.97 -33.28 16.95
CA PHE A 83 -3.23 -33.06 17.63
C PHE A 83 -3.52 -34.20 18.60
N LYS A 84 -3.40 -35.46 18.16
CA LYS A 84 -3.60 -36.64 19.02
C LYS A 84 -2.64 -36.65 20.22
N GLU A 85 -1.35 -36.42 19.98
CA GLU A 85 -0.34 -36.34 21.04
C GLU A 85 -0.65 -35.20 22.03
N SER A 86 -0.98 -34.02 21.50
CA SER A 86 -1.25 -32.82 22.28
C SER A 86 -2.54 -32.96 23.10
N TRP A 87 -3.63 -33.46 22.51
CA TRP A 87 -4.91 -33.67 23.19
C TRP A 87 -4.78 -34.65 24.35
N ASN A 88 -4.07 -35.77 24.15
CA ASN A 88 -3.94 -36.85 25.12
C ASN A 88 -2.93 -36.59 26.25
N LYS A 89 -2.33 -35.39 26.34
CA LYS A 89 -1.42 -35.08 27.46
C LYS A 89 -2.17 -35.20 28.80
N PRO A 90 -1.64 -35.94 29.80
CA PRO A 90 -2.34 -36.22 31.06
C PRO A 90 -2.88 -34.96 31.77
N SER A 91 -2.08 -33.91 31.80
CA SER A 91 -2.44 -32.61 32.37
C SER A 91 -3.69 -31.97 31.74
N ARG A 92 -3.96 -32.22 30.46
CA ARG A 92 -5.11 -31.67 29.73
C ARG A 92 -6.33 -32.55 29.94
N GLN A 93 -6.17 -33.85 29.81
CA GLN A 93 -7.23 -34.82 30.07
C GLN A 93 -7.75 -34.73 31.50
N LYS A 94 -6.88 -34.48 32.48
CA LYS A 94 -7.30 -34.21 33.86
C LYS A 94 -8.28 -33.03 33.98
N LEU A 95 -8.04 -31.93 33.25
CA LEU A 95 -8.94 -30.77 33.25
C LEU A 95 -10.27 -31.06 32.55
N VAL A 96 -10.22 -31.79 31.43
CA VAL A 96 -11.41 -32.19 30.66
C VAL A 96 -12.30 -33.13 31.48
N GLN A 97 -11.71 -34.19 32.07
CA GLN A 97 -12.41 -35.16 32.89
C GLN A 97 -13.01 -34.53 34.16
N ALA A 98 -12.34 -33.52 34.72
CA ALA A 98 -12.83 -32.76 35.86
C ALA A 98 -13.89 -31.71 35.51
N GLY A 99 -14.24 -31.52 34.22
CA GLY A 99 -15.20 -30.50 33.79
C GLY A 99 -14.75 -29.08 34.12
N HIS A 100 -13.43 -28.81 34.17
CA HIS A 100 -12.90 -27.52 34.57
C HIS A 100 -13.42 -26.41 33.63
N PRO A 101 -13.84 -25.22 34.12
CA PRO A 101 -14.41 -24.16 33.28
C PRO A 101 -13.50 -23.67 32.13
N GLN A 102 -12.19 -23.87 32.28
CA GLN A 102 -11.16 -23.50 31.31
C GLN A 102 -10.44 -24.73 30.73
N ALA A 103 -11.06 -25.91 30.81
CA ALA A 103 -10.57 -27.11 30.16
C ALA A 103 -10.34 -26.84 28.66
N PRO A 104 -9.31 -27.46 28.06
CA PRO A 104 -9.08 -27.34 26.63
C PRO A 104 -10.31 -27.82 25.85
N LEU A 105 -10.72 -27.04 24.86
CA LEU A 105 -11.75 -27.42 23.89
C LEU A 105 -11.07 -27.83 22.58
N ALA A 106 -11.80 -28.53 21.73
CA ALA A 106 -11.30 -28.90 20.42
C ALA A 106 -12.39 -28.94 19.36
N VAL A 107 -12.00 -28.59 18.14
CA VAL A 107 -12.74 -28.92 16.92
C VAL A 107 -12.08 -30.15 16.32
N PHE A 108 -12.61 -31.34 16.64
CA PHE A 108 -11.93 -32.62 16.38
C PHE A 108 -11.76 -32.93 14.89
N ASP A 109 -12.78 -32.68 14.07
CA ASP A 109 -12.73 -32.94 12.62
C ASP A 109 -11.64 -32.10 11.92
N SER A 110 -11.41 -30.89 12.41
CA SER A 110 -10.39 -29.95 11.92
C SER A 110 -9.08 -29.99 12.71
N HIS A 111 -8.93 -30.84 13.73
CA HIS A 111 -7.71 -30.94 14.53
C HIS A 111 -7.26 -29.59 15.12
N ILE A 112 -8.22 -28.77 15.55
CA ILE A 112 -7.96 -27.47 16.19
C ILE A 112 -8.13 -27.61 17.69
N MET A 113 -7.11 -27.20 18.44
CA MET A 113 -7.21 -27.06 19.89
C MET A 113 -7.53 -25.60 20.25
N LEU A 114 -8.37 -25.41 21.25
CA LEU A 114 -8.72 -24.12 21.83
C LEU A 114 -8.31 -24.14 23.30
N LEU A 115 -7.34 -23.31 23.65
CA LEU A 115 -6.75 -23.25 24.99
C LEU A 115 -7.02 -21.87 25.60
N HIS A 116 -7.39 -21.82 26.87
CA HIS A 116 -7.36 -20.54 27.59
C HIS A 116 -5.90 -20.02 27.68
N PRO A 117 -5.63 -18.71 27.57
CA PRO A 117 -4.27 -18.15 27.63
C PRO A 117 -3.48 -18.58 28.87
N ALA A 118 -4.15 -18.80 30.00
CA ALA A 118 -3.55 -19.32 31.23
C ALA A 118 -2.85 -20.68 31.08
N HIS A 119 -3.14 -21.42 30.00
CA HIS A 119 -2.55 -22.73 29.69
C HIS A 119 -1.53 -22.68 28.56
N ASP A 120 -1.13 -21.48 28.10
CA ASP A 120 -0.05 -21.29 27.15
C ASP A 120 1.30 -21.61 27.81
N ARG A 121 1.85 -22.77 27.43
CA ARG A 121 3.14 -23.25 27.95
C ARG A 121 4.35 -22.57 27.32
N GLY A 122 4.19 -21.93 26.17
CA GLY A 122 5.30 -21.25 25.50
C GLY A 122 5.69 -19.98 26.24
N ILE A 123 4.70 -19.26 26.79
CA ILE A 123 4.93 -18.14 27.71
C ILE A 123 5.18 -18.68 29.13
N GLY A 124 4.30 -19.57 29.60
CA GLY A 124 4.32 -20.11 30.95
C GLY A 124 3.81 -19.12 32.00
N HIS A 125 3.54 -19.60 33.22
CA HIS A 125 3.20 -18.77 34.40
C HIS A 125 2.01 -17.81 34.25
N LEU A 126 1.10 -18.05 33.30
CA LEU A 126 -0.10 -17.22 33.08
C LEU A 126 -1.31 -17.59 33.95
N LYS A 127 -1.12 -18.41 34.98
CA LYS A 127 -2.21 -18.84 35.88
C LYS A 127 -2.82 -17.68 36.66
N TRP A 128 -2.10 -16.58 36.87
CA TRP A 128 -2.61 -15.37 37.52
C TRP A 128 -3.84 -14.75 36.83
N LEU A 129 -4.09 -15.07 35.56
CA LEU A 129 -5.32 -14.68 34.85
C LEU A 129 -6.56 -15.31 35.50
N ILE A 130 -6.42 -16.49 36.10
CA ILE A 130 -7.53 -17.38 36.48
C ILE A 130 -7.49 -17.79 37.95
N ASP A 131 -6.31 -17.73 38.58
CA ASP A 131 -6.04 -18.11 39.95
C ASP A 131 -5.72 -16.87 40.79
N GLN A 132 -6.47 -16.69 41.87
CA GLN A 132 -6.41 -15.51 42.71
C GLN A 132 -5.13 -15.45 43.56
N ALA A 133 -4.59 -16.59 44.00
CA ALA A 133 -3.38 -16.64 44.80
C ALA A 133 -2.14 -16.32 43.95
N GLU A 134 -2.05 -16.90 42.76
CA GLU A 134 -1.01 -16.58 41.77
C GLU A 134 -1.07 -15.11 41.36
N ARG A 135 -2.28 -14.54 41.21
CA ARG A 135 -2.49 -13.12 40.92
C ARG A 135 -1.96 -12.22 42.03
N ARG A 136 -2.29 -12.51 43.28
CA ARG A 136 -1.78 -11.77 44.45
C ARG A 136 -0.26 -11.83 44.51
N HIS A 137 0.33 -13.00 44.25
CA HIS A 137 1.78 -13.17 44.22
C HIS A 137 2.42 -12.29 43.14
N LEU A 138 1.91 -12.35 41.90
CA LEU A 138 2.42 -11.54 40.80
C LEU A 138 2.30 -10.04 41.11
N PHE A 139 1.15 -9.58 41.59
CA PHE A 139 0.95 -8.16 41.85
C PHE A 139 1.88 -7.64 42.96
N LYS A 140 2.13 -8.46 43.98
CA LYS A 140 3.14 -8.16 45.01
C LYS A 140 4.56 -8.11 44.42
N ALA A 141 4.93 -9.10 43.60
CA ALA A 141 6.26 -9.14 42.95
C ALA A 141 6.49 -7.96 42.00
N CYS A 142 5.43 -7.46 41.37
CA CYS A 142 5.44 -6.30 40.48
C CYS A 142 5.24 -4.95 41.19
N SER A 143 5.28 -4.91 42.53
CA SER A 143 5.08 -3.70 43.35
C SER A 143 3.79 -2.92 43.04
N LEU A 144 2.75 -3.61 42.56
CA LEU A 144 1.44 -2.99 42.39
C LEU A 144 0.87 -2.71 43.78
N PRO A 145 0.27 -1.53 44.02
CA PRO A 145 -0.19 -1.15 45.35
C PRO A 145 -1.09 -2.26 45.92
N PRO A 146 -0.93 -2.62 47.21
CA PRO A 146 -1.81 -3.56 47.88
C PRO A 146 -3.17 -2.90 48.04
N LEU A 147 -3.97 -2.99 46.99
CA LEU A 147 -5.38 -2.65 47.08
C LEU A 147 -6.00 -3.69 48.01
N GLN A 148 -6.66 -3.21 49.06
CA GLN A 148 -7.30 -4.08 50.07
C GLN A 148 -8.21 -5.12 49.42
N ASP A 149 -8.73 -4.83 48.21
CA ASP A 149 -9.40 -5.78 47.33
C ASP A 149 -8.69 -5.90 45.97
N TYR A 150 -7.81 -6.90 45.84
CA TYR A 150 -7.30 -7.33 44.52
C TYR A 150 -8.40 -7.84 43.58
N ASP A 151 -9.59 -8.12 44.13
CA ASP A 151 -10.77 -8.57 43.39
C ASP A 151 -11.51 -7.44 42.66
N ALA A 152 -11.26 -6.18 43.05
CA ALA A 152 -11.79 -5.01 42.37
C ALA A 152 -10.95 -4.58 41.14
N LEU A 153 -9.88 -5.32 40.82
CA LEU A 153 -9.03 -5.03 39.67
C LEU A 153 -9.53 -5.71 38.40
N GLU A 154 -9.78 -4.91 37.37
CA GLU A 154 -10.14 -5.35 36.04
C GLU A 154 -8.87 -5.71 35.25
N ILE A 155 -8.88 -6.87 34.58
CA ILE A 155 -7.78 -7.36 33.75
C ILE A 155 -8.25 -7.41 32.30
N ASP A 156 -7.70 -6.53 31.47
CA ASP A 156 -7.98 -6.50 30.04
C ASP A 156 -6.76 -6.98 29.27
N ILE A 157 -6.89 -8.08 28.51
CA ILE A 157 -5.83 -8.50 27.59
C ILE A 157 -5.82 -7.53 26.42
N LEU A 158 -4.77 -6.69 26.34
CA LEU A 158 -4.59 -5.73 25.25
C LEU A 158 -4.03 -6.39 24.00
N ARG A 159 -3.07 -7.31 24.17
CA ARG A 159 -2.43 -8.01 23.05
C ARG A 159 -1.94 -9.38 23.49
N TYR A 160 -2.28 -10.40 22.73
CA TYR A 160 -1.80 -11.75 22.98
C TYR A 160 -1.23 -12.35 21.70
N LYS A 161 0.08 -12.68 21.72
CA LYS A 161 0.78 -13.42 20.68
C LYS A 161 1.14 -14.80 21.23
N PRO A 162 0.40 -15.86 20.87
CA PRO A 162 0.57 -17.17 21.47
C PRO A 162 2.00 -17.69 21.42
N GLU A 163 2.42 -18.32 22.52
CA GLU A 163 3.77 -18.86 22.79
C GLU A 163 4.90 -17.82 22.78
N ARG A 164 4.59 -16.52 22.72
CA ARG A 164 5.58 -15.43 22.66
C ARG A 164 5.39 -14.41 23.77
N ARG A 165 4.25 -13.71 23.76
CA ARG A 165 3.99 -12.62 24.70
C ARG A 165 2.51 -12.37 24.94
N LEU A 166 2.20 -11.91 26.15
CA LEU A 166 0.89 -11.41 26.56
C LEU A 166 1.08 -10.04 27.21
N VAL A 167 0.26 -9.08 26.79
CA VAL A 167 0.19 -7.73 27.34
C VAL A 167 -1.21 -7.52 27.88
N ALA A 168 -1.32 -7.19 29.16
CA ALA A 168 -2.57 -6.95 29.85
C ALA A 168 -2.55 -5.59 30.55
N ARG A 169 -3.69 -4.89 30.51
CA ARG A 169 -3.95 -3.69 31.28
C ARG A 169 -4.60 -4.09 32.60
N ILE A 170 -4.12 -3.48 33.68
CA ILE A 170 -4.73 -3.58 35.00
C ILE A 170 -5.41 -2.26 35.28
N SER A 171 -6.71 -2.30 35.55
CA SER A 171 -7.53 -1.13 35.84
C SER A 171 -8.25 -1.29 37.18
N LYS A 172 -8.58 -0.17 37.83
CA LYS A 172 -9.48 -0.12 38.98
C LYS A 172 -10.56 0.91 38.70
N ASP A 173 -11.83 0.58 38.89
CA ASP A 173 -12.94 1.49 38.60
C ASP A 173 -12.83 2.10 37.19
N ARG A 174 -12.45 1.27 36.20
CA ARG A 174 -12.12 1.64 34.81
C ARG A 174 -10.94 2.60 34.61
N GLN A 175 -10.23 2.98 35.67
CA GLN A 175 -9.01 3.78 35.58
C GLN A 175 -7.79 2.88 35.40
N PRO A 176 -7.00 3.04 34.31
CA PRO A 176 -5.84 2.21 34.06
C PRO A 176 -4.70 2.54 35.02
N LEU A 177 -4.18 1.52 35.69
CA LEU A 177 -3.10 1.63 36.67
C LEU A 177 -1.76 1.19 36.08
N ALA A 178 -1.75 0.02 35.44
CA ALA A 178 -0.51 -0.62 35.01
C ALA A 178 -0.69 -1.44 33.72
N VAL A 179 0.44 -1.73 33.10
CA VAL A 179 0.56 -2.69 32.00
C VAL A 179 1.45 -3.83 32.46
N ILE A 180 0.93 -5.04 32.45
CA ILE A 180 1.67 -6.27 32.71
C ILE A 180 2.04 -6.90 31.38
N ARG A 181 3.31 -7.24 31.22
CA ARG A 181 3.85 -7.95 30.05
C ARG A 181 4.50 -9.24 30.50
N CYS A 182 3.99 -10.36 30.00
CA CYS A 182 4.53 -11.71 30.23
C CYS A 182 5.10 -12.22 28.92
N ALA A 183 6.27 -12.85 28.93
CA ALA A 183 6.88 -13.37 27.71
C ALA A 183 7.64 -14.68 27.91
N ASN A 184 7.97 -15.31 26.79
CA ASN A 184 8.87 -16.45 26.77
C ASN A 184 10.31 -16.02 27.18
N PRO A 185 11.21 -16.97 27.50
CA PRO A 185 12.57 -16.64 27.96
C PRO A 185 13.35 -15.71 27.02
N ASP A 186 13.29 -15.95 25.71
CA ASP A 186 14.04 -15.17 24.72
C ASP A 186 13.57 -13.72 24.62
N GLU A 187 12.26 -13.48 24.76
CA GLU A 187 11.66 -12.13 24.71
C GLU A 187 11.77 -11.40 26.04
N PHE A 188 11.71 -12.10 27.18
CA PHE A 188 11.75 -11.44 28.50
C PHE A 188 13.05 -10.67 28.75
N THR A 189 14.20 -11.23 28.37
CA THR A 189 15.49 -10.54 28.49
C THR A 189 15.51 -9.23 27.69
N LYS A 190 14.99 -9.26 26.46
CA LYS A 190 14.89 -8.09 25.60
C LYS A 190 13.93 -7.05 26.17
N MET A 191 12.79 -7.48 26.69
CA MET A 191 11.83 -6.62 27.36
C MET A 191 12.41 -5.93 28.60
N LEU A 192 13.15 -6.65 29.44
CA LEU A 192 13.76 -6.10 30.64
C LEU A 192 14.82 -5.05 30.30
N MET A 193 15.68 -5.36 29.32
CA MET A 193 16.68 -4.42 28.82
C MET A 193 16.03 -3.18 28.19
N GLY A 194 15.09 -3.40 27.26
CA GLY A 194 14.31 -2.34 26.62
C GLY A 194 13.61 -1.44 27.64
N ASN A 195 13.02 -2.03 28.68
CA ASN A 195 12.37 -1.24 29.72
C ASN A 195 13.34 -0.31 30.46
N ALA A 196 14.55 -0.77 30.79
CA ALA A 196 15.57 0.09 31.40
C ALA A 196 15.89 1.31 30.50
N PHE A 197 15.92 1.12 29.18
CA PHE A 197 16.06 2.22 28.22
C PHE A 197 14.85 3.16 28.21
N GLY A 198 13.64 2.62 28.19
CA GLY A 198 12.41 3.40 28.27
C GLY A 198 12.33 4.26 29.52
N VAL A 199 12.83 3.76 30.66
CA VAL A 199 12.97 4.52 31.92
C VAL A 199 13.97 5.66 31.78
N ALA A 200 15.16 5.38 31.25
CA ALA A 200 16.20 6.40 31.06
C ALA A 200 15.77 7.54 30.11
N GLN A 201 14.90 7.25 29.14
CA GLN A 201 14.35 8.23 28.20
C GLN A 201 13.09 8.95 28.72
N GLY A 202 12.63 8.65 29.95
CA GLY A 202 11.44 9.26 30.55
C GLY A 202 10.11 8.84 29.89
N GLY A 203 10.12 7.74 29.12
CA GLY A 203 8.97 7.23 28.37
C GLY A 203 8.12 6.21 29.13
N VAL A 204 8.74 5.45 30.05
CA VAL A 204 8.12 4.32 30.75
C VAL A 204 8.57 4.33 32.21
N HIS A 205 7.68 4.03 33.16
CA HIS A 205 8.06 3.83 34.56
C HIS A 205 7.88 2.37 34.94
N LEU A 206 8.99 1.71 35.30
CA LEU A 206 9.00 0.33 35.82
C LEU A 206 8.40 0.33 37.23
N LEU A 207 7.35 -0.47 37.43
CA LEU A 207 6.78 -0.71 38.76
C LEU A 207 7.49 -1.89 39.44
N GLY A 208 7.73 -2.96 38.69
CA GLY A 208 8.47 -4.12 39.15
C GLY A 208 8.62 -5.19 38.08
N ALA A 209 9.51 -6.14 38.33
CA ALA A 209 9.76 -7.27 37.45
C ALA A 209 9.92 -8.55 38.28
N ASP A 210 9.33 -9.64 37.78
CA ASP A 210 9.46 -10.97 38.32
C ASP A 210 10.19 -11.85 37.29
N GLY A 211 11.48 -12.06 37.53
CA GLY A 211 12.32 -12.88 36.67
C GLY A 211 11.94 -14.36 36.65
N ALA A 212 11.39 -14.89 37.75
CA ALA A 212 11.01 -16.30 37.84
C ALA A 212 9.80 -16.59 36.94
N ASN A 213 8.81 -15.68 36.95
CA ASN A 213 7.62 -15.78 36.11
C ASN A 213 7.74 -15.01 34.79
N ARG A 214 8.93 -14.47 34.46
CA ARG A 214 9.23 -13.71 33.23
C ARG A 214 8.19 -12.64 32.92
N THR A 215 7.87 -11.86 33.95
CA THR A 215 6.82 -10.86 33.91
C THR A 215 7.36 -9.50 34.33
N LEU A 216 6.93 -8.46 33.63
CA LEU A 216 7.31 -7.08 33.89
C LEU A 216 6.06 -6.20 33.96
N ALA A 217 6.01 -5.30 34.94
CA ALA A 217 4.91 -4.35 35.11
C ALA A 217 5.40 -2.92 34.99
N THR A 218 4.74 -2.12 34.15
CA THR A 218 4.99 -0.69 34.00
C THR A 218 3.76 0.11 34.36
N ASN A 219 3.94 1.40 34.68
CA ASN A 219 2.80 2.30 34.78
C ASN A 219 2.02 2.36 33.45
N TRP A 220 0.72 2.64 33.52
CA TRP A 220 -0.02 3.02 32.33
C TRP A 220 0.43 4.39 31.84
N GLN A 221 0.86 4.47 30.58
CA GLN A 221 1.22 5.74 29.96
C GLN A 221 -0.02 6.45 29.43
N LYS A 222 -0.45 7.50 30.14
CA LYS A 222 -1.59 8.33 29.73
C LYS A 222 -1.25 9.13 28.46
N GLY A 223 -2.14 9.09 27.48
CA GLY A 223 -2.04 9.88 26.25
C GLY A 223 -2.80 9.25 25.09
N ARG A 224 -2.58 9.77 23.89
CA ARG A 224 -3.11 9.24 22.63
C ARG A 224 -1.98 8.76 21.74
N SER A 225 -2.17 7.63 21.07
CA SER A 225 -1.24 7.13 20.06
C SER A 225 -1.13 8.11 18.89
N LEU A 226 0.05 8.21 18.30
CA LEU A 226 0.24 8.90 17.01
C LEU A 226 0.01 7.96 15.82
N CYS A 227 -0.38 6.70 16.05
CA CYS A 227 -0.71 5.76 14.98
C CYS A 227 -1.90 6.27 14.15
N PRO A 228 -1.76 6.42 12.82
CA PRO A 228 -2.89 6.74 11.95
C PRO A 228 -4.04 5.72 12.00
N GLU A 229 -3.78 4.48 12.43
CA GLU A 229 -4.83 3.45 12.62
C GLU A 229 -5.75 3.75 13.82
N GLU A 230 -5.28 4.55 14.77
CA GLU A 230 -5.98 4.84 16.03
C GLU A 230 -6.57 6.27 16.07
N GLY A 231 -6.31 7.09 15.04
CA GLY A 231 -6.78 8.47 14.99
C GLY A 231 -6.16 9.29 13.86
N GLU A 232 -6.21 10.61 14.01
CA GLU A 232 -5.69 11.53 13.00
C GLU A 232 -4.15 11.45 12.90
N PRO A 233 -3.60 11.49 11.67
CA PRO A 233 -2.15 11.55 11.47
C PRO A 233 -1.52 12.77 12.17
N PRO A 234 -0.29 12.65 12.68
CA PRO A 234 0.35 13.72 13.44
C PRO A 234 0.49 15.01 12.62
N THR A 235 0.40 16.16 13.27
CA THR A 235 0.68 17.46 12.65
C THR A 235 2.17 17.61 12.34
N ALA A 236 2.50 18.48 11.39
CA ALA A 236 3.90 18.75 11.03
C ALA A 236 4.75 19.19 12.24
N ASP A 237 4.17 19.88 13.21
CA ASP A 237 4.89 20.27 14.43
C ASP A 237 5.22 19.08 15.32
N LEU A 238 4.27 18.17 15.54
CA LEU A 238 4.52 16.93 16.29
C LEU A 238 5.58 16.08 15.60
N VAL A 239 5.55 15.98 14.27
CA VAL A 239 6.57 15.27 13.49
C VAL A 239 7.94 15.90 13.68
N ARG A 240 8.06 17.23 13.69
CA ARG A 240 9.33 17.93 13.98
C ARG A 240 9.84 17.66 15.39
N GLN A 241 8.94 17.68 16.39
CA GLN A 241 9.30 17.36 17.77
C GLN A 241 9.80 15.91 17.91
N LEU A 242 9.13 14.97 17.25
CA LEU A 242 9.50 13.56 17.23
C LEU A 242 10.86 13.34 16.57
N ALA A 243 11.11 13.94 15.41
CA ALA A 243 12.41 13.85 14.74
C ALA A 243 13.55 14.36 15.63
N ARG A 244 13.35 15.47 16.34
CA ARG A 244 14.33 16.01 17.33
C ARG A 244 14.55 15.06 18.51
N GLN A 245 13.53 14.30 18.91
CA GLN A 245 13.65 13.31 19.98
C GLN A 245 14.48 12.10 19.51
N VAL A 246 14.20 11.58 18.31
CA VAL A 246 14.98 10.49 17.70
C VAL A 246 16.43 10.91 17.47
N THR A 247 16.71 12.13 17.01
CA THR A 247 18.08 12.64 16.90
C THR A 247 18.80 12.64 18.26
N ARG A 248 18.12 13.03 19.35
CA ARG A 248 18.71 13.01 20.70
C ARG A 248 19.03 11.59 21.16
N ILE A 249 18.18 10.62 20.83
CA ILE A 249 18.41 9.20 21.12
C ILE A 249 19.66 8.71 20.37
N HIS A 250 19.77 8.98 19.07
CA HIS A 250 20.91 8.55 18.27
C HIS A 250 22.23 9.22 18.70
N HIS A 251 22.18 10.43 19.23
CA HIS A 251 23.35 11.14 19.77
C HIS A 251 23.62 10.87 21.25
N ALA A 252 22.83 10.01 21.91
CA ALA A 252 23.11 9.63 23.28
C ALA A 252 24.50 8.96 23.35
N GLY A 253 25.37 9.44 24.24
CA GLY A 253 26.72 8.86 24.43
C GLY A 253 26.74 7.45 25.03
N TYR A 254 25.56 6.83 25.18
CA TYR A 254 25.40 5.51 25.76
C TYR A 254 25.58 4.42 24.69
N LYS A 255 26.42 3.42 25.00
CA LYS A 255 26.64 2.26 24.13
C LYS A 255 25.78 1.09 24.58
N HIS A 256 24.80 0.74 23.76
CA HIS A 256 23.92 -0.39 24.04
C HIS A 256 24.71 -1.72 23.99
N PRO A 257 24.47 -2.66 24.93
CA PRO A 257 25.24 -3.90 25.01
C PRO A 257 24.99 -4.87 23.85
N ILE A 258 23.79 -4.84 23.27
CA ILE A 258 23.46 -5.59 22.04
C ILE A 258 23.86 -4.73 20.85
N ARG A 259 24.75 -5.26 20.00
CA ARG A 259 25.07 -4.69 18.69
C ARG A 259 24.17 -5.32 17.63
N TYR A 260 23.69 -4.51 16.68
CA TYR A 260 22.90 -4.97 15.54
C TYR A 260 23.59 -4.54 14.25
N THR A 261 24.07 -5.51 13.47
CA THR A 261 24.89 -5.28 12.28
C THR A 261 24.09 -5.47 10.99
N ILE A 262 24.73 -5.19 9.85
CA ILE A 262 24.16 -5.50 8.52
C ILE A 262 23.96 -7.02 8.35
N GLU A 263 24.82 -7.85 8.95
CA GLU A 263 24.68 -9.31 8.91
C GLU A 263 23.42 -9.78 9.66
N ASP A 264 23.11 -9.15 10.79
CA ASP A 264 21.87 -9.42 11.54
C ASP A 264 20.64 -9.05 10.71
N GLU A 265 20.70 -7.93 9.99
CA GLU A 265 19.65 -7.49 9.08
C GLU A 265 19.43 -8.51 7.94
N ALA A 266 20.49 -8.95 7.27
CA ALA A 266 20.42 -9.99 6.22
C ALA A 266 19.83 -11.32 6.77
N LYS A 267 20.27 -11.75 7.95
CA LYS A 267 19.74 -12.96 8.61
C LYS A 267 18.24 -12.86 8.90
N SER A 268 17.74 -11.67 9.22
CA SER A 268 16.32 -11.43 9.50
C SER A 268 15.42 -11.71 8.27
N LEU A 269 15.93 -11.46 7.05
CA LEU A 269 15.19 -11.65 5.79
C LEU A 269 15.00 -13.14 5.46
N LYS A 270 15.98 -13.99 5.78
CA LYS A 270 15.92 -15.45 5.54
C LYS A 270 14.70 -16.12 6.17
N GLY A 271 14.26 -15.64 7.35
CA GLY A 271 13.06 -16.15 8.02
C GLY A 271 11.76 -15.85 7.26
N VAL A 272 11.72 -14.73 6.52
CA VAL A 272 10.55 -14.31 5.75
C VAL A 272 10.45 -15.10 4.45
N ILE A 273 11.57 -15.38 3.78
CA ILE A 273 11.63 -16.23 2.58
C ILE A 273 10.91 -17.57 2.82
N ASN A 274 11.17 -18.21 3.96
CA ASN A 274 10.51 -19.47 4.31
C ASN A 274 9.00 -19.34 4.45
N THR A 275 8.47 -18.17 4.84
CA THR A 275 7.01 -17.96 4.85
C THR A 275 6.48 -17.81 3.42
N PHE A 276 7.16 -17.01 2.59
CA PHE A 276 6.76 -16.73 1.19
C PHE A 276 6.66 -17.99 0.34
N LYS A 277 7.59 -18.94 0.49
CA LYS A 277 7.56 -20.25 -0.18
C LYS A 277 6.22 -20.99 -0.05
N HIS A 278 5.46 -20.73 1.02
CA HIS A 278 4.20 -21.41 1.28
C HIS A 278 2.98 -20.51 1.09
N ILE A 279 3.08 -19.21 1.35
CA ILE A 279 1.92 -18.30 1.20
C ILE A 279 1.79 -17.76 -0.24
N LEU A 280 2.90 -17.57 -0.95
CA LEU A 280 2.96 -17.04 -2.32
C LEU A 280 4.09 -17.72 -3.12
N PRO A 281 4.01 -19.05 -3.37
CA PRO A 281 5.08 -19.80 -4.04
C PRO A 281 5.46 -19.20 -5.40
N GLU A 282 4.46 -18.79 -6.19
CA GLU A 282 4.64 -18.18 -7.52
C GLU A 282 5.44 -16.86 -7.49
N GLN A 283 5.55 -16.20 -6.34
CA GLN A 283 6.20 -14.89 -6.18
C GLN A 283 7.49 -14.98 -5.35
N THR A 284 7.91 -16.21 -5.00
CA THR A 284 9.11 -16.44 -4.19
C THR A 284 10.36 -15.98 -4.90
N GLU A 285 10.48 -16.22 -6.21
CA GLU A 285 11.65 -15.78 -7.00
C GLU A 285 11.78 -14.26 -7.01
N TRP A 286 10.66 -13.54 -7.17
CA TRP A 286 10.64 -12.08 -7.08
C TRP A 286 11.10 -11.58 -5.71
N PHE A 287 10.59 -12.18 -4.63
CA PHE A 287 11.01 -11.84 -3.27
C PHE A 287 12.51 -12.11 -3.04
N VAL A 288 13.02 -13.25 -3.51
CA VAL A 288 14.44 -13.63 -3.36
C VAL A 288 15.35 -12.66 -4.13
N GLY A 289 15.00 -12.30 -5.37
CA GLY A 289 15.78 -11.33 -6.15
C GLY A 289 15.87 -9.96 -5.47
N LEU A 290 14.77 -9.51 -4.84
CA LEU A 290 14.76 -8.30 -4.03
C LEU A 290 15.67 -8.41 -2.79
N VAL A 291 15.64 -9.54 -2.07
CA VAL A 291 16.51 -9.78 -0.92
C VAL A 291 17.98 -9.73 -1.34
N GLU A 292 18.36 -10.43 -2.41
CA GLU A 292 19.74 -10.47 -2.89
C GLU A 292 20.25 -9.07 -3.29
N ARG A 293 19.42 -8.28 -3.96
CA ARG A 293 19.74 -6.89 -4.33
C ARG A 293 19.92 -6.01 -3.10
N VAL A 294 19.04 -6.15 -2.10
CA VAL A 294 19.12 -5.40 -0.83
C VAL A 294 20.33 -5.82 0.00
N GLU A 295 20.64 -7.11 0.11
CA GLU A 295 21.82 -7.61 0.83
C GLU A 295 23.12 -7.05 0.22
N LYS A 296 23.22 -7.08 -1.11
CA LYS A 296 24.36 -6.49 -1.84
C LYS A 296 24.46 -4.98 -1.61
N GLY A 297 23.33 -4.27 -1.65
CA GLY A 297 23.26 -2.83 -1.42
C GLY A 297 23.65 -2.44 0.00
N LEU A 298 23.11 -3.13 1.01
CA LEU A 298 23.44 -2.92 2.42
C LEU A 298 24.92 -3.15 2.71
N ALA A 299 25.55 -4.16 2.08
CA ALA A 299 26.97 -4.43 2.24
C ALA A 299 27.88 -3.27 1.75
N SER A 300 27.36 -2.37 0.91
CA SER A 300 28.09 -1.18 0.45
C SER A 300 27.92 0.04 1.37
N VAL A 301 26.99 -0.01 2.34
CA VAL A 301 26.71 1.11 3.23
C VAL A 301 27.70 1.07 4.41
N PRO A 302 28.40 2.18 4.72
CA PRO A 302 29.31 2.24 5.86
C PRO A 302 28.62 1.92 7.19
N GLU A 303 29.28 1.15 8.04
CA GLU A 303 28.78 0.93 9.40
C GLU A 303 28.93 2.22 10.23
N HIS A 304 27.80 2.71 10.71
CA HIS A 304 27.74 3.74 11.74
C HIS A 304 26.94 3.18 12.90
N PHE A 305 27.40 3.37 14.13
CA PHE A 305 26.72 2.83 15.31
C PHE A 305 26.28 3.94 16.25
N ALA A 306 25.00 3.93 16.55
CA ALA A 306 24.31 4.77 17.52
C ALA A 306 23.37 3.91 18.36
N LEU A 307 22.89 4.46 19.48
CA LEU A 307 21.73 3.88 20.15
C LEU A 307 20.53 4.01 19.21
N ILE A 308 19.91 2.89 18.86
CA ILE A 308 18.70 2.82 18.04
C ILE A 308 17.56 2.18 18.82
N HIS A 309 16.34 2.53 18.45
CA HIS A 309 15.11 1.89 18.91
C HIS A 309 14.92 0.50 18.29
N GLY A 310 15.26 0.32 17.01
CA GLY A 310 15.29 -0.95 16.28
C GLY A 310 13.96 -1.42 15.65
N ASP A 311 12.88 -0.67 15.85
CA ASP A 311 11.52 -0.93 15.29
C ASP A 311 10.64 0.33 15.38
N PHE A 312 11.25 1.48 15.11
CA PHE A 312 10.62 2.77 15.37
C PHE A 312 9.46 3.02 14.39
N SER A 313 8.29 3.39 14.93
CA SER A 313 7.07 3.65 14.16
C SER A 313 6.11 4.51 14.97
N LEU A 314 5.13 5.14 14.29
CA LEU A 314 4.15 6.01 14.95
C LEU A 314 3.26 5.28 15.96
N ASP A 315 3.05 3.96 15.81
CA ASP A 315 2.31 3.16 16.79
C ASP A 315 3.02 3.00 18.14
N GLN A 316 4.31 3.33 18.20
CA GLN A 316 5.09 3.32 19.43
C GLN A 316 5.22 4.71 20.07
N VAL A 317 4.50 5.72 19.60
CA VAL A 317 4.60 7.09 20.11
C VAL A 317 3.28 7.53 20.74
N ILE A 318 3.33 7.89 22.03
CA ILE A 318 2.20 8.44 22.76
C ILE A 318 2.38 9.94 22.95
N ARG A 319 1.40 10.73 22.48
CA ARG A 319 1.26 12.15 22.78
C ARG A 319 0.46 12.34 24.06
N ARG A 320 1.00 13.17 24.96
CA ARG A 320 0.32 13.61 26.17
C ARG A 320 0.36 15.12 26.26
N GLU A 321 -0.80 15.71 26.53
CA GLU A 321 -0.91 17.12 26.88
C GLU A 321 -0.91 17.27 28.41
N ASN A 322 -0.16 18.25 28.91
CA ASN A 322 -0.24 18.64 30.31
C ASN A 322 -1.38 19.66 30.53
N LYS A 323 -1.64 20.00 31.80
CA LYS A 323 -2.71 20.96 32.17
C LYS A 323 -2.49 22.37 31.61
N LEU A 324 -1.27 22.70 31.18
CA LEU A 324 -0.89 23.98 30.60
C LEU A 324 -0.98 23.97 29.06
N GLY A 325 -1.42 22.86 28.46
CA GLY A 325 -1.53 22.70 27.00
C GLY A 325 -0.22 22.30 26.31
N GLU A 326 0.87 22.10 27.04
CA GLU A 326 2.13 21.67 26.44
C GLU A 326 2.07 20.18 26.06
N THR A 327 2.48 19.88 24.83
CA THR A 327 2.55 18.51 24.33
C THR A 327 3.90 17.88 24.66
N ARG A 328 3.86 16.65 25.18
CA ARG A 328 5.03 15.76 25.35
C ARG A 328 4.83 14.46 24.58
N LEU A 329 5.92 13.97 24.01
CA LEU A 329 5.96 12.71 23.26
C LEU A 329 6.73 11.65 24.05
N HIS A 330 6.15 10.46 24.18
CA HIS A 330 6.74 9.31 24.85
C HIS A 330 6.88 8.16 23.85
N ILE A 331 8.11 7.69 23.64
CA ILE A 331 8.40 6.53 22.79
C ILE A 331 8.38 5.27 23.67
N LEU A 332 7.58 4.29 23.25
CA LEU A 332 7.35 3.01 23.91
C LEU A 332 8.05 1.86 23.14
N ASP A 333 7.96 0.64 23.66
CA ASP A 333 8.47 -0.61 23.03
C ASP A 333 9.94 -0.57 22.58
N TRP A 334 10.81 -0.37 23.57
CA TRP A 334 12.27 -0.44 23.42
C TRP A 334 12.82 -1.87 23.38
N ASP A 335 11.97 -2.90 23.23
CA ASP A 335 12.38 -4.31 23.31
C ASP A 335 13.38 -4.69 22.19
N ARG A 336 13.47 -3.88 21.13
CA ARG A 336 14.39 -4.06 20.00
C ARG A 336 15.55 -3.07 19.99
N SER A 337 15.74 -2.31 21.07
CA SER A 337 16.83 -1.35 21.15
C SER A 337 18.19 -2.03 20.99
N ALA A 338 19.09 -1.36 20.30
CA ALA A 338 20.42 -1.89 20.00
C ALA A 338 21.44 -0.77 19.78
N TYR A 339 22.70 -1.15 19.64
CA TYR A 339 23.75 -0.33 19.09
C TYR A 339 23.87 -0.68 17.61
N GLY A 340 23.36 0.18 16.73
CA GLY A 340 23.18 -0.12 15.31
C GLY A 340 23.15 1.13 14.44
N ASN A 341 22.91 0.94 13.14
CA ASN A 341 22.85 2.06 12.20
C ASN A 341 21.57 2.89 12.41
N PRO A 342 21.66 4.21 12.66
CA PRO A 342 20.49 5.07 12.88
C PRO A 342 19.54 5.13 11.68
N LEU A 343 20.00 4.81 10.47
CA LEU A 343 19.12 4.68 9.31
C LEU A 343 18.07 3.58 9.50
N MET A 344 18.28 2.61 10.39
CA MET A 344 17.32 1.56 10.72
C MET A 344 16.01 2.12 11.29
N ASP A 345 16.09 3.09 12.19
CA ASP A 345 14.89 3.69 12.79
C ASP A 345 14.14 4.56 11.77
N LEU A 346 14.88 5.26 10.90
CA LEU A 346 14.29 6.01 9.79
C LEU A 346 13.59 5.09 8.78
N ALA A 347 14.23 3.96 8.47
CA ALA A 347 13.75 2.97 7.52
C ALA A 347 12.52 2.22 8.04
N THR A 348 12.51 1.79 9.30
CA THR A 348 11.34 1.13 9.91
C THR A 348 10.15 2.09 10.01
N PHE A 349 10.41 3.36 10.32
CA PHE A 349 9.40 4.42 10.27
C PHE A 349 8.80 4.59 8.87
N GLN A 350 9.65 4.72 7.84
CA GLN A 350 9.21 4.85 6.46
C GLN A 350 8.46 3.60 5.98
N ALA A 351 8.99 2.41 6.24
CA ALA A 351 8.39 1.14 5.83
C ALA A 351 6.98 0.96 6.42
N ARG A 352 6.77 1.42 7.66
CA ARG A 352 5.45 1.39 8.29
C ARG A 352 4.46 2.35 7.62
N LEU A 353 4.88 3.56 7.28
CA LEU A 353 4.05 4.52 6.53
C LEU A 353 3.70 3.97 5.14
N GLU A 354 4.66 3.38 4.43
CA GLU A 354 4.43 2.77 3.11
C GLU A 354 3.42 1.61 3.20
N LEU A 355 3.52 0.75 4.23
CA LEU A 355 2.53 -0.30 4.48
C LEU A 355 1.13 0.29 4.75
N GLN A 356 1.03 1.37 5.54
CA GLN A 356 -0.25 2.02 5.83
C GLN A 356 -0.88 2.68 4.60
N VAL A 357 -0.07 3.15 3.65
CA VAL A 357 -0.57 3.62 2.34
C VAL A 357 -1.13 2.46 1.51
N ILE A 358 -0.43 1.33 1.48
CA ILE A 358 -0.85 0.12 0.77
C ILE A 358 -2.14 -0.46 1.37
N GLU A 359 -2.23 -0.52 2.70
CA GLU A 359 -3.41 -1.01 3.43
C GLU A 359 -4.62 -0.05 3.29
N GLY A 360 -4.39 1.19 2.83
CA GLY A 360 -5.42 2.22 2.63
C GLY A 360 -5.77 3.01 3.89
N ILE A 361 -4.94 2.92 4.94
CA ILE A 361 -5.10 3.63 6.21
C ILE A 361 -4.68 5.10 6.05
N LEU A 362 -3.59 5.34 5.33
CA LEU A 362 -3.01 6.67 5.18
C LEU A 362 -2.96 7.08 3.70
N PRO A 363 -3.44 8.28 3.32
CA PRO A 363 -3.24 8.77 1.97
C PRO A 363 -1.75 8.93 1.64
N ARG A 364 -1.35 8.63 0.39
CA ARG A 364 0.06 8.65 -0.04
C ARG A 364 0.75 9.97 0.27
N ARG A 365 0.10 11.07 -0.12
CA ARG A 365 0.60 12.43 0.11
C ARG A 365 0.83 12.70 1.59
N ARG A 366 -0.08 12.27 2.47
CA ARG A 366 0.06 12.51 3.91
C ARG A 366 1.24 11.73 4.49
N ALA A 367 1.47 10.51 4.00
CA ALA A 367 2.67 9.74 4.34
C ALA A 367 3.93 10.48 3.88
N ASP A 368 3.95 10.99 2.64
CA ASP A 368 5.07 11.75 2.09
C ASP A 368 5.32 13.05 2.90
N GLU A 369 4.28 13.79 3.28
CA GLU A 369 4.40 15.00 4.13
C GLU A 369 5.00 14.70 5.51
N ILE A 370 4.55 13.62 6.16
CA ILE A 370 5.09 13.16 7.44
C ILE A 370 6.55 12.77 7.27
N LEU A 371 6.86 11.96 6.25
CA LEU A 371 8.20 11.48 5.98
C LEU A 371 9.16 12.62 5.65
N ASP A 372 8.80 13.52 4.74
CA ASP A 372 9.61 14.66 4.34
C ASP A 372 9.84 15.60 5.53
N THR A 373 8.82 15.88 6.33
CA THR A 373 8.97 16.71 7.53
C THR A 373 9.92 16.05 8.53
N PHE A 374 9.78 14.74 8.74
CA PHE A 374 10.61 13.97 9.66
C PHE A 374 12.08 13.94 9.20
N LEU A 375 12.33 13.46 7.97
CA LEU A 375 13.68 13.28 7.42
C LEU A 375 14.40 14.62 7.25
N ASN A 376 13.73 15.67 6.79
CA ASN A 376 14.35 16.99 6.67
C ASN A 376 14.73 17.56 8.03
N THR A 377 13.89 17.36 9.05
CA THR A 377 14.19 17.83 10.42
C THR A 377 15.33 17.03 11.04
N TYR A 378 15.30 15.70 10.87
CA TYR A 378 16.35 14.80 11.34
C TYR A 378 17.69 15.16 10.71
N ARG A 379 17.77 15.22 9.37
CA ARG A 379 18.99 15.58 8.61
C ARG A 379 19.58 16.91 9.06
N LYS A 380 18.74 17.95 9.20
CA LYS A 380 19.17 19.28 9.65
C LYS A 380 19.73 19.29 11.08
N LYS A 381 19.30 18.37 11.94
CA LYS A 381 19.69 18.33 13.36
C LYS A 381 20.80 17.34 13.68
N SER A 382 20.85 16.20 12.99
CA SER A 382 21.85 15.17 13.24
C SER A 382 23.12 15.39 12.41
N GLY A 383 23.02 16.02 11.25
CA GLY A 383 24.11 16.07 10.27
C GLY A 383 24.41 14.71 9.63
N THR A 384 23.62 13.66 9.93
CA THR A 384 23.77 12.32 9.36
C THR A 384 23.40 12.34 7.88
N SER A 385 24.25 11.77 7.04
CA SER A 385 23.87 11.51 5.65
C SER A 385 22.72 10.49 5.59
N LEU A 386 21.80 10.69 4.66
CA LEU A 386 20.72 9.74 4.37
C LEU A 386 21.10 8.78 3.24
N ASP A 387 22.36 8.79 2.80
CA ASP A 387 22.87 7.88 1.80
C ASP A 387 22.69 6.43 2.26
N GLY A 388 22.12 5.60 1.40
CA GLY A 388 21.81 4.20 1.72
C GLY A 388 20.53 3.99 2.54
N LEU A 389 19.79 5.05 2.94
CA LEU A 389 18.50 4.90 3.64
C LEU A 389 17.54 3.99 2.86
N TYR A 390 17.50 4.12 1.53
CA TYR A 390 16.63 3.33 0.66
C TYR A 390 16.91 1.82 0.74
N TRP A 391 18.16 1.39 0.97
CA TRP A 391 18.49 -0.02 1.21
C TRP A 391 17.91 -0.53 2.53
N PHE A 392 18.05 0.25 3.60
CA PHE A 392 17.43 -0.07 4.89
C PHE A 392 15.91 -0.05 4.80
N THR A 393 15.30 0.90 4.10
CA THR A 393 13.85 0.98 3.89
C THR A 393 13.35 -0.25 3.13
N ALA A 394 14.03 -0.64 2.05
CA ALA A 394 13.70 -1.86 1.30
C ALA A 394 13.78 -3.12 2.19
N SER A 395 14.83 -3.24 3.00
CA SER A 395 14.97 -4.33 3.98
C SER A 395 13.84 -4.36 5.01
N ALA A 396 13.52 -3.20 5.60
CA ALA A 396 12.44 -3.07 6.57
C ALA A 396 11.08 -3.42 5.95
N MET A 397 10.82 -3.04 4.69
CA MET A 397 9.62 -3.43 3.97
C MET A 397 9.59 -4.94 3.69
N LEU A 398 10.69 -5.55 3.25
CA LEU A 398 10.77 -7.02 3.04
C LEU A 398 10.45 -7.78 4.33
N ARG A 399 10.88 -7.29 5.50
CA ARG A 399 10.51 -7.86 6.80
C ARG A 399 9.01 -7.81 7.10
N LEU A 400 8.29 -6.82 6.56
CA LEU A 400 6.84 -6.67 6.66
C LEU A 400 6.08 -7.52 5.62
N GLY A 401 6.76 -8.18 4.67
CA GLY A 401 6.12 -8.86 3.54
C GLY A 401 5.12 -9.96 3.90
N ALA A 402 5.18 -10.54 5.10
CA ALA A 402 4.17 -11.52 5.57
C ALA A 402 3.09 -10.90 6.47
N GLU A 403 3.22 -9.62 6.83
CA GLU A 403 2.36 -8.97 7.83
C GLU A 403 0.89 -8.87 7.38
N PRO A 404 0.54 -8.50 6.14
CA PRO A 404 -0.86 -8.50 5.70
C PRO A 404 -1.53 -9.87 5.86
N PHE A 405 -0.81 -10.95 5.53
CA PHE A 405 -1.30 -12.32 5.71
C PHE A 405 -1.51 -12.65 7.18
N ARG A 406 -0.56 -12.26 8.05
CA ARG A 406 -0.63 -12.52 9.50
C ARG A 406 -1.76 -11.74 10.16
N LYS A 407 -2.00 -10.49 9.77
CA LYS A 407 -3.11 -9.66 10.26
C LYS A 407 -4.49 -10.09 9.73
N ARG A 408 -4.55 -11.01 8.75
CA ARG A 408 -5.76 -11.38 8.02
C ARG A 408 -6.43 -10.21 7.29
N ASP A 409 -5.64 -9.35 6.63
CA ASP A 409 -6.23 -8.39 5.70
C ASP A 409 -6.99 -9.18 4.60
N PRO A 410 -8.26 -8.85 4.29
CA PRO A 410 -9.02 -9.54 3.24
C PRO A 410 -8.37 -9.46 1.84
N ARG A 411 -7.48 -8.49 1.63
CA ARG A 411 -6.74 -8.23 0.39
C ARG A 411 -5.25 -8.57 0.55
N TRP A 412 -4.89 -9.36 1.57
CA TRP A 412 -3.50 -9.55 1.99
C TRP A 412 -2.56 -9.90 0.82
N GLU A 413 -2.97 -10.75 -0.13
CA GLU A 413 -2.15 -11.12 -1.28
C GLU A 413 -1.74 -9.86 -2.05
N GLN A 414 -2.71 -9.04 -2.45
CA GLN A 414 -2.44 -7.82 -3.22
C GLN A 414 -1.65 -6.78 -2.42
N CYS A 415 -1.90 -6.66 -1.11
CA CYS A 415 -1.09 -5.79 -0.24
C CYS A 415 0.38 -6.25 -0.22
N VAL A 416 0.65 -7.56 -0.17
CA VAL A 416 2.01 -8.10 -0.23
C VAL A 416 2.66 -7.83 -1.58
N LEU A 417 1.94 -8.05 -2.69
CA LEU A 417 2.50 -7.77 -4.02
C LEU A 417 2.76 -6.28 -4.26
N GLN A 418 1.89 -5.40 -3.75
CA GLN A 418 2.11 -3.95 -3.80
C GLN A 418 3.31 -3.53 -2.95
N LEU A 419 3.56 -4.21 -1.84
CA LEU A 419 4.75 -3.98 -1.02
C LEU A 419 6.03 -4.34 -1.81
N LEU A 420 6.06 -5.48 -2.52
CA LEU A 420 7.20 -5.86 -3.37
C LEU A 420 7.39 -4.89 -4.55
N GLN A 421 6.30 -4.51 -5.21
CA GLN A 421 6.33 -3.47 -6.25
C GLN A 421 6.92 -2.17 -5.73
N ARG A 422 6.50 -1.74 -4.53
CA ARG A 422 6.98 -0.50 -3.94
C ARG A 422 8.47 -0.55 -3.60
N ILE A 423 8.96 -1.72 -3.16
CA ILE A 423 10.40 -1.93 -2.97
C ILE A 423 11.13 -1.77 -4.31
N GLU A 424 10.65 -2.39 -5.39
CA GLU A 424 11.26 -2.22 -6.72
C GLU A 424 11.32 -0.75 -7.14
N GLU A 425 10.25 0.02 -6.93
CA GLU A 425 10.24 1.45 -7.24
C GLU A 425 11.30 2.22 -6.45
N ILE A 426 11.45 1.93 -5.15
CA ILE A 426 12.44 2.56 -4.28
C ILE A 426 13.86 2.25 -4.77
N LEU A 427 14.10 1.01 -5.19
CA LEU A 427 15.40 0.58 -5.69
C LEU A 427 15.67 1.03 -7.14
N ALA A 428 14.65 1.22 -7.97
CA ALA A 428 14.80 1.66 -9.37
C ALA A 428 15.09 3.17 -9.48
N LYS A 429 14.53 3.99 -8.59
CA LYS A 429 14.76 5.45 -8.60
C LYS A 429 16.23 5.86 -8.37
N THR A 430 17.07 4.95 -7.90
CA THR A 430 18.50 5.19 -7.67
C THR A 430 19.39 4.81 -8.85
N ASP A 431 18.86 4.06 -9.83
CA ASP A 431 19.59 3.62 -11.02
C ASP A 431 19.38 4.58 -12.23
N ASP A 432 18.52 5.59 -12.08
CA ASP A 432 18.19 6.56 -13.13
C ASP A 432 18.94 7.90 -12.91
N PRO A 433 20.00 8.20 -13.70
CA PRO A 433 20.70 9.48 -13.64
C PRO A 433 19.88 10.64 -14.22
N TYR A 434 18.68 10.39 -14.74
CA TYR A 434 17.81 11.37 -15.40
C TYR A 434 16.46 11.48 -14.68
N MET A 435 16.49 11.68 -13.36
CA MET A 435 15.34 12.31 -12.70
C MET A 435 15.18 13.72 -13.28
N PRO A 436 14.00 14.09 -13.82
CA PRO A 436 13.68 15.49 -13.95
C PRO A 436 13.67 16.02 -12.51
N THR A 437 14.68 16.83 -12.17
CA THR A 437 14.54 17.77 -11.08
C THR A 437 13.22 18.50 -11.31
N ALA A 438 12.46 18.72 -10.24
CA ALA A 438 11.38 19.69 -10.27
C ALA A 438 11.99 21.09 -10.44
N GLU A 439 12.66 21.33 -11.56
CA GLU A 439 12.99 22.64 -12.07
C GLU A 439 11.78 23.08 -12.89
N ASN A 440 10.97 23.91 -12.27
CA ASN A 440 10.27 24.97 -12.97
C ASN A 440 10.11 26.14 -11.98
N ASP A 441 11.24 26.72 -11.57
CA ASP A 441 11.32 28.17 -11.38
C ASP A 441 11.16 28.80 -12.77
N THR A 442 9.94 28.72 -13.30
CA THR A 442 9.55 29.50 -14.48
C THR A 442 8.93 30.77 -13.94
N CYS A 443 9.44 31.92 -14.36
CA CYS A 443 8.85 33.20 -14.00
C CYS A 443 7.44 33.29 -14.64
N PHE A 444 6.39 32.94 -13.89
CA PHE A 444 4.98 33.03 -14.33
C PHE A 444 4.36 34.42 -14.10
N SER A 445 5.19 35.42 -13.76
CA SER A 445 4.76 36.78 -13.43
C SER A 445 4.01 37.51 -14.56
N GLU A 446 4.00 36.96 -15.79
CA GLU A 446 3.32 37.52 -16.94
C GLU A 446 1.90 36.95 -17.23
N ASP A 447 1.45 35.91 -16.51
CA ASP A 447 0.12 35.30 -16.73
C ASP A 447 -0.83 35.66 -15.57
N SER A 448 -1.53 36.80 -15.71
CA SER A 448 -2.37 37.41 -14.66
C SER A 448 -3.38 36.45 -13.98
N PRO A 449 -4.06 35.53 -14.69
CA PRO A 449 -4.94 34.55 -14.06
C PRO A 449 -4.21 33.57 -13.12
N LEU A 450 -2.97 33.18 -13.42
CA LEU A 450 -2.20 32.25 -12.59
C LEU A 450 -1.80 32.86 -11.25
N ILE A 451 -1.53 34.16 -11.21
CA ILE A 451 -1.27 34.88 -9.95
C ILE A 451 -2.48 34.77 -9.04
N THR A 452 -3.69 34.95 -9.58
CA THR A 452 -4.93 34.82 -8.80
C THR A 452 -5.17 33.37 -8.38
N LEU A 453 -4.94 32.39 -9.25
CA LEU A 453 -5.12 30.97 -8.94
C LEU A 453 -4.20 30.46 -7.82
N LEU A 454 -3.07 31.12 -7.57
CA LEU A 454 -2.13 30.78 -6.48
C LEU A 454 -2.31 31.64 -5.23
N ASP A 455 -3.17 32.67 -5.28
CA ASP A 455 -3.50 33.52 -4.15
C ASP A 455 -4.58 32.85 -3.29
N VAL A 456 -4.15 32.23 -2.19
CA VAL A 456 -5.03 31.44 -1.30
C VAL A 456 -6.21 32.26 -0.77
N PRO A 457 -6.05 33.47 -0.18
CA PRO A 457 -7.17 34.29 0.25
C PRO A 457 -8.18 34.61 -0.86
N LYS A 458 -7.72 34.96 -2.07
CA LYS A 458 -8.62 35.26 -3.18
C LYS A 458 -9.37 34.01 -3.66
N MET A 459 -8.66 32.90 -3.83
CA MET A 459 -9.28 31.64 -4.22
C MET A 459 -10.26 31.13 -3.16
N GLN A 460 -9.99 31.32 -1.88
CA GLN A 460 -10.93 30.98 -0.80
C GLN A 460 -12.28 31.66 -1.01
N ALA A 461 -12.26 32.99 -1.21
CA ALA A 461 -13.48 33.77 -1.43
C ALA A 461 -14.22 33.29 -2.69
N LEU A 462 -13.50 33.19 -3.83
CA LEU A 462 -14.09 32.79 -5.11
C LEU A 462 -14.71 31.38 -5.06
N LEU A 463 -14.04 30.41 -4.44
CA LEU A 463 -14.55 29.03 -4.37
C LEU A 463 -15.75 28.89 -3.42
N HIS A 464 -15.86 29.72 -2.38
CA HIS A 464 -17.05 29.78 -1.55
C HIS A 464 -18.23 30.45 -2.25
N ASP A 465 -18.00 31.60 -2.89
CA ASP A 465 -19.03 32.37 -3.58
C ASP A 465 -19.71 31.51 -4.67
N GLU A 466 -18.91 30.75 -5.43
CA GLU A 466 -19.38 29.81 -6.45
C GLU A 466 -19.82 28.43 -5.90
N LYS A 467 -19.82 28.25 -4.57
CA LYS A 467 -20.20 27.01 -3.88
C LYS A 467 -19.42 25.76 -4.33
N ILE A 468 -18.19 25.96 -4.82
CA ILE A 468 -17.25 24.87 -5.17
C ILE A 468 -16.65 24.29 -3.88
N LEU A 469 -16.45 25.13 -2.86
CA LEU A 469 -16.05 24.73 -1.52
C LEU A 469 -17.16 25.01 -0.50
N PRO A 470 -17.50 24.04 0.38
CA PRO A 470 -18.40 24.26 1.51
C PRO A 470 -17.92 25.40 2.40
N ALA A 471 -18.83 26.20 2.96
CA ALA A 471 -18.49 27.39 3.76
C ALA A 471 -17.58 27.15 4.99
N HIS A 472 -17.50 25.91 5.49
CA HIS A 472 -16.68 25.54 6.64
C HIS A 472 -15.28 25.05 6.27
N GLU A 473 -14.98 24.88 4.99
CA GLU A 473 -13.73 24.30 4.50
C GLU A 473 -12.76 25.38 4.04
N HIS A 474 -11.50 25.30 4.48
CA HIS A 474 -10.48 26.30 4.19
C HIS A 474 -9.34 25.72 3.34
N ILE A 475 -8.80 26.56 2.47
CA ILE A 475 -7.64 26.30 1.62
C ILE A 475 -6.39 26.58 2.44
N GLN A 476 -5.61 25.54 2.68
CA GLN A 476 -4.35 25.61 3.43
C GLN A 476 -3.18 26.01 2.52
N SER A 477 -3.20 25.57 1.26
CA SER A 477 -2.18 25.92 0.26
C SER A 477 -2.70 25.77 -1.17
N ALA A 478 -2.09 26.50 -2.10
CA ALA A 478 -2.30 26.36 -3.54
C ALA A 478 -0.94 26.18 -4.23
N VAL A 479 -0.72 25.03 -4.89
CA VAL A 479 0.58 24.66 -5.47
C VAL A 479 0.43 24.38 -6.97
N LEU A 480 1.23 25.07 -7.78
CA LEU A 480 1.31 24.84 -9.22
C LEU A 480 1.97 23.48 -9.51
N CYS A 481 1.20 22.53 -10.02
CA CYS A 481 1.67 21.17 -10.32
C CYS A 481 2.22 21.03 -11.74
N ARG A 482 1.61 21.72 -12.70
CA ARG A 482 2.01 21.67 -14.10
C ARG A 482 1.67 22.98 -14.77
N TYR A 483 2.60 23.50 -15.56
CA TYR A 483 2.35 24.68 -16.39
C TYR A 483 2.87 24.46 -17.80
N LYS A 484 1.97 24.52 -18.79
CA LYS A 484 2.34 24.73 -20.19
C LYS A 484 2.16 26.21 -20.48
N ILE A 485 3.28 26.90 -20.67
CA ILE A 485 3.37 28.36 -20.80
C ILE A 485 2.25 28.89 -21.69
N ARG A 486 1.45 29.82 -21.14
CA ARG A 486 0.33 30.51 -21.82
C ARG A 486 -0.69 29.58 -22.49
N ARG A 487 -0.83 28.33 -22.03
CA ARG A 487 -1.74 27.33 -22.60
C ARG A 487 -2.66 26.71 -21.56
N ARG A 488 -2.09 26.07 -20.54
CA ARG A 488 -2.85 25.38 -19.49
C ARG A 488 -2.03 25.19 -18.23
N ALA A 489 -2.69 25.15 -17.09
CA ALA A 489 -2.07 24.83 -15.81
C ALA A 489 -2.93 23.87 -14.98
N LEU A 490 -2.25 23.14 -14.09
CA LEU A 490 -2.87 22.35 -13.03
C LEU A 490 -2.41 22.92 -11.69
N VAL A 491 -3.36 23.30 -10.84
CA VAL A 491 -3.11 23.79 -9.50
C VAL A 491 -3.73 22.82 -8.50
N ASP A 492 -3.00 22.47 -7.46
CA ASP A 492 -3.44 21.61 -6.37
C ASP A 492 -3.72 22.46 -5.14
N TYR A 493 -4.98 22.47 -4.73
CA TYR A 493 -5.46 23.15 -3.54
C TYR A 493 -5.60 22.13 -2.43
N GLN A 494 -4.83 22.33 -1.35
CA GLN A 494 -5.01 21.59 -0.12
C GLN A 494 -6.13 22.23 0.69
N THR A 495 -7.10 21.43 1.09
CA THR A 495 -8.20 21.86 1.94
C THR A 495 -8.14 21.15 3.29
N ASP A 496 -9.01 21.53 4.23
CA ASP A 496 -9.07 20.86 5.53
C ASP A 496 -9.44 19.38 5.45
N THR A 497 -10.30 19.01 4.48
CA THR A 497 -10.81 17.64 4.37
C THR A 497 -10.20 16.85 3.21
N GLY A 498 -9.47 17.49 2.31
CA GLY A 498 -8.93 16.83 1.14
C GLY A 498 -8.16 17.75 0.19
N HIS A 499 -8.31 17.49 -1.09
CA HIS A 499 -7.60 18.23 -2.14
C HIS A 499 -8.49 18.42 -3.38
N LEU A 500 -8.36 19.60 -3.97
CA LEU A 500 -8.97 19.94 -5.26
C LEU A 500 -7.88 20.17 -6.30
N ILE A 501 -8.11 19.73 -7.53
CA ILE A 501 -7.29 20.07 -8.69
C ILE A 501 -8.05 21.09 -9.53
N GLY A 502 -7.48 22.29 -9.67
CA GLY A 502 -7.92 23.31 -10.62
C GLY A 502 -7.26 23.10 -11.98
N LYS A 503 -8.08 22.95 -13.02
CA LYS A 503 -7.68 22.76 -14.42
C LYS A 503 -7.90 24.05 -15.21
N TYR A 504 -6.84 24.84 -15.36
CA TYR A 504 -6.84 26.13 -16.07
C TYR A 504 -6.50 25.96 -17.56
N ARG A 505 -7.20 26.71 -18.42
CA ARG A 505 -6.94 26.81 -19.87
C ARG A 505 -6.97 28.27 -20.33
N ALA A 506 -5.91 28.71 -21.02
CA ALA A 506 -5.79 30.09 -21.48
C ALA A 506 -6.79 30.46 -22.59
N LYS A 507 -7.27 29.47 -23.37
CA LYS A 507 -8.21 29.69 -24.49
C LYS A 507 -9.68 29.77 -24.07
N GLY A 508 -9.98 29.70 -22.77
CA GLY A 508 -11.35 29.62 -22.25
C GLY A 508 -11.57 28.36 -21.42
N LEU A 509 -12.64 28.39 -20.62
CA LEU A 509 -13.08 27.28 -19.78
C LEU A 509 -13.37 26.02 -20.62
N ASP A 510 -12.81 24.88 -20.19
CA ASP A 510 -13.06 23.59 -20.85
C ASP A 510 -14.35 22.93 -20.35
N GLU A 511 -15.49 23.43 -20.83
CA GLU A 511 -16.81 22.93 -20.41
C GLU A 511 -17.06 21.50 -20.86
N ARG A 512 -16.55 21.13 -22.04
CA ARG A 512 -16.74 19.80 -22.62
C ARG A 512 -16.18 18.72 -21.68
N SER A 513 -14.91 18.86 -21.26
CA SER A 513 -14.28 17.86 -20.41
C SER A 513 -14.92 17.76 -19.03
N TYR A 514 -15.38 18.89 -18.48
CA TYR A 514 -16.15 18.92 -17.24
C TYR A 514 -17.44 18.10 -17.38
N LEU A 515 -18.25 18.37 -18.41
CA LEU A 515 -19.54 17.68 -18.63
C LEU A 515 -19.37 16.19 -18.87
N ILE A 516 -18.36 15.78 -19.66
CA ILE A 516 -18.08 14.36 -19.91
C ILE A 516 -17.72 13.64 -18.61
N GLN A 517 -16.82 14.23 -17.80
CA GLN A 517 -16.38 13.61 -16.56
C GLN A 517 -17.51 13.54 -15.52
N GLN A 518 -18.32 14.61 -15.41
CA GLN A 518 -19.51 14.62 -14.56
C GLN A 518 -20.49 13.52 -14.98
N LYS A 519 -20.79 13.41 -16.28
CA LYS A 519 -21.72 12.40 -16.79
C LYS A 519 -21.22 10.97 -16.55
N LEU A 520 -19.92 10.71 -16.75
CA LEU A 520 -19.32 9.41 -16.42
C LEU A 520 -19.51 9.08 -14.94
N TRP A 521 -19.20 10.03 -14.05
CA TRP A 521 -19.37 9.86 -12.61
C TRP A 521 -20.81 9.51 -12.24
N GLU A 522 -21.78 10.27 -12.74
CA GLU A 522 -23.23 10.03 -12.54
C GLU A 522 -23.70 8.70 -13.14
N SER A 523 -22.97 8.14 -14.11
CA SER A 523 -23.30 6.89 -14.81
C SER A 523 -22.56 5.67 -14.22
N GLY A 524 -22.14 5.73 -12.96
CA GLY A 524 -21.56 4.60 -12.23
C GLY A 524 -20.04 4.49 -12.28
N PHE A 525 -19.33 5.58 -12.63
CA PHE A 525 -17.87 5.69 -12.50
C PHE A 525 -17.47 6.46 -11.23
N ASP A 526 -18.24 6.31 -10.15
CA ASP A 526 -17.98 6.93 -8.85
C ASP A 526 -16.81 6.28 -8.08
N THR A 527 -16.48 6.81 -6.90
CA THR A 527 -15.37 6.31 -6.05
C THR A 527 -15.44 4.83 -5.66
N GLN A 528 -16.63 4.23 -5.61
CA GLN A 528 -16.84 2.84 -5.18
C GLN A 528 -16.72 1.86 -6.34
N ALA A 529 -16.85 2.33 -7.58
CA ALA A 529 -16.75 1.49 -8.76
C ALA A 529 -15.34 0.88 -8.94
N GLN A 530 -15.29 -0.28 -9.60
CA GLN A 530 -14.03 -0.92 -10.01
C GLN A 530 -13.26 -0.04 -11.01
N THR A 531 -13.99 0.74 -11.81
CA THR A 531 -13.45 1.74 -12.74
C THR A 531 -14.14 3.06 -12.45
N SER A 532 -13.35 4.09 -12.17
CA SER A 532 -13.85 5.38 -11.74
C SER A 532 -13.23 6.52 -12.54
N VAL A 533 -13.82 7.70 -12.44
CA VAL A 533 -13.24 8.97 -12.89
C VAL A 533 -13.11 9.90 -11.68
N PRO A 534 -12.35 11.01 -11.72
CA PRO A 534 -12.37 11.97 -10.62
C PRO A 534 -13.72 12.69 -10.53
N GLU A 535 -14.21 12.91 -9.31
CA GLU A 535 -15.43 13.69 -9.09
C GLU A 535 -15.21 15.17 -9.42
N THR A 536 -16.12 15.77 -10.16
CA THR A 536 -16.10 17.20 -10.45
C THR A 536 -16.62 18.00 -9.26
N ALA A 537 -15.93 19.07 -8.87
CA ALA A 537 -16.35 19.94 -7.77
C ALA A 537 -17.09 21.20 -8.25
N GLY A 538 -16.73 21.74 -9.42
CA GLY A 538 -17.42 22.92 -9.97
C GLY A 538 -16.61 23.66 -11.04
N LYS A 539 -17.16 24.78 -11.52
CA LYS A 539 -16.57 25.62 -12.58
C LYS A 539 -16.42 27.06 -12.08
N LEU A 540 -15.33 27.72 -12.46
CA LEU A 540 -15.07 29.14 -12.22
C LEU A 540 -14.77 29.83 -13.56
N PRO A 541 -15.81 30.24 -14.31
CA PRO A 541 -15.65 30.83 -15.64
C PRO A 541 -14.77 32.09 -15.65
N ALA A 542 -14.84 32.91 -14.58
CA ALA A 542 -14.06 34.13 -14.45
C ALA A 542 -12.53 33.91 -14.56
N LEU A 543 -12.04 32.71 -14.21
CA LEU A 543 -10.63 32.33 -14.29
C LEU A 543 -10.38 31.18 -15.29
N ASN A 544 -11.32 30.88 -16.20
CA ASN A 544 -11.20 29.78 -17.16
C ASN A 544 -10.75 28.44 -16.54
N THR A 545 -11.27 28.14 -15.34
CA THR A 545 -10.82 27.00 -14.53
C THR A 545 -12.01 26.18 -14.06
N TRP A 546 -11.88 24.86 -14.12
CA TRP A 546 -12.82 23.94 -13.46
C TRP A 546 -12.08 23.05 -12.46
N PHE A 547 -12.82 22.51 -11.50
CA PHE A 547 -12.29 21.82 -10.33
C PHE A 547 -12.79 20.39 -10.24
N GLN A 548 -11.92 19.52 -9.74
CA GLN A 548 -12.23 18.15 -9.39
C GLN A 548 -11.55 17.75 -8.09
N TYR A 549 -12.09 16.76 -7.39
CA TYR A 549 -11.41 16.17 -6.24
C TYR A 549 -10.19 15.37 -6.69
N LYS A 550 -9.09 15.54 -5.98
CA LYS A 550 -7.85 14.80 -6.24
C LYS A 550 -8.03 13.34 -5.83
N VAL A 551 -7.66 12.43 -6.72
CA VAL A 551 -7.69 11.00 -6.43
C VAL A 551 -6.38 10.56 -5.76
N ASN A 552 -6.49 9.84 -4.64
CA ASN A 552 -5.37 9.18 -3.99
C ASN A 552 -5.02 7.88 -4.73
N GLY A 553 -4.17 7.97 -5.75
CA GLY A 553 -3.76 6.84 -6.56
C GLY A 553 -2.37 7.00 -7.17
N GLN A 554 -1.84 5.88 -7.66
CA GLN A 554 -0.53 5.77 -8.30
C GLN A 554 -0.70 5.67 -9.80
N ASN A 555 0.11 6.42 -10.56
CA ASN A 555 0.12 6.30 -12.01
C ASN A 555 0.62 4.91 -12.44
N VAL A 556 -0.14 4.22 -13.30
CA VAL A 556 0.23 2.88 -13.77
C VAL A 556 1.56 2.91 -14.53
N GLY A 557 1.83 3.95 -15.33
CA GLY A 557 3.09 4.09 -16.05
C GLY A 557 4.33 4.06 -15.16
N ASN A 558 4.24 4.57 -13.93
CA ASN A 558 5.36 4.60 -12.98
C ASN A 558 5.72 3.22 -12.40
N ILE A 559 4.84 2.23 -12.58
CA ILE A 559 4.99 0.88 -11.98
C ILE A 559 5.07 -0.22 -13.04
N LEU A 560 5.09 0.13 -14.32
CA LEU A 560 5.35 -0.78 -15.41
C LEU A 560 6.85 -1.02 -15.56
N MET A 561 7.40 -1.85 -14.67
CA MET A 561 8.80 -2.29 -14.67
C MET A 561 8.87 -3.78 -15.03
N PRO A 562 9.85 -4.25 -15.82
CA PRO A 562 9.95 -5.66 -16.22
C PRO A 562 9.99 -6.65 -15.04
N GLN A 563 10.60 -6.25 -13.92
CA GLN A 563 10.74 -7.05 -12.71
C GLN A 563 9.48 -7.05 -11.83
N ASN A 564 8.49 -6.20 -12.12
CA ASN A 564 7.27 -6.13 -11.33
C ASN A 564 6.41 -7.39 -11.54
N GLY A 565 6.28 -8.23 -10.51
CA GLY A 565 5.44 -9.44 -10.57
C GLY A 565 3.94 -9.17 -10.79
N ARG A 566 3.49 -7.91 -10.70
CA ARG A 566 2.08 -7.51 -10.92
C ARG A 566 1.74 -7.15 -12.36
N LEU A 567 2.67 -7.21 -13.32
CA LEU A 567 2.43 -6.75 -14.70
C LEU A 567 1.15 -7.34 -15.33
N ALA A 568 0.94 -8.65 -15.21
CA ALA A 568 -0.24 -9.31 -15.76
C ALA A 568 -1.55 -8.88 -15.07
N PHE A 569 -1.53 -8.77 -13.74
CA PHE A 569 -2.68 -8.28 -12.95
C PHE A 569 -3.08 -6.86 -13.37
N LEU A 570 -2.10 -5.96 -13.51
CA LEU A 570 -2.32 -4.58 -13.95
C LEU A 570 -2.88 -4.53 -15.37
N GLY A 571 -2.35 -5.36 -16.29
CA GLY A 571 -2.85 -5.43 -17.67
C GLY A 571 -4.33 -5.81 -17.72
N GLN A 572 -4.73 -6.81 -16.93
CA GLN A 572 -6.13 -7.21 -16.81
C GLN A 572 -7.00 -6.10 -16.21
N ALA A 573 -6.53 -5.41 -15.17
CA ALA A 573 -7.27 -4.32 -14.53
C ALA A 573 -7.52 -3.15 -15.50
N VAL A 574 -6.49 -2.76 -16.26
CA VAL A 574 -6.58 -1.73 -17.29
C VAL A 574 -7.54 -2.12 -18.41
N ALA A 575 -7.49 -3.38 -18.87
CA ALA A 575 -8.41 -3.90 -19.88
C ALA A 575 -9.88 -3.91 -19.40
N ARG A 576 -10.14 -4.27 -18.14
CA ARG A 576 -11.48 -4.16 -17.56
C ARG A 576 -11.96 -2.71 -17.54
N ALA A 577 -11.08 -1.77 -17.21
CA ALA A 577 -11.42 -0.36 -17.15
C ALA A 577 -11.81 0.24 -18.51
N ILE A 578 -11.04 -0.04 -19.56
CA ILE A 578 -11.37 0.46 -20.89
C ILE A 578 -12.64 -0.19 -21.46
N ASN A 579 -12.85 -1.48 -21.19
CA ASN A 579 -14.11 -2.16 -21.56
C ASN A 579 -15.32 -1.59 -20.80
N ALA A 580 -15.17 -1.19 -19.53
CA ALA A 580 -16.22 -0.50 -18.81
C ALA A 580 -16.56 0.84 -19.47
N LEU A 581 -15.55 1.64 -19.84
CA LEU A 581 -15.73 2.90 -20.57
C LEU A 581 -16.48 2.67 -21.90
N HIS A 582 -16.09 1.66 -22.67
CA HIS A 582 -16.73 1.31 -23.95
C HIS A 582 -18.22 1.00 -23.80
N ARG A 583 -18.64 0.41 -22.67
CA ARG A 583 -20.03 0.08 -22.36
C ARG A 583 -20.85 1.22 -21.76
N SER A 584 -20.22 2.32 -21.36
CA SER A 584 -20.86 3.44 -20.65
C SER A 584 -21.94 4.18 -21.45
N ARG A 585 -21.88 4.11 -22.79
CA ARG A 585 -22.72 4.89 -23.72
C ARG A 585 -22.65 6.42 -23.55
N THR A 586 -21.73 6.95 -22.73
CA THR A 586 -21.64 8.38 -22.44
C THR A 586 -21.44 9.24 -23.69
N ALA A 587 -20.65 8.78 -24.66
CA ALA A 587 -20.45 9.52 -25.90
C ALA A 587 -21.71 9.59 -26.77
N GLN A 588 -22.55 8.56 -26.71
CA GLN A 588 -23.83 8.52 -27.42
C GLN A 588 -24.86 9.43 -26.74
N GLU A 589 -24.95 9.38 -25.41
CA GLU A 589 -25.89 10.20 -24.64
C GLU A 589 -25.57 11.69 -24.69
N LEU A 590 -24.29 12.06 -24.77
CA LEU A 590 -23.85 13.44 -24.94
C LEU A 590 -23.71 13.86 -26.43
N GLU A 591 -24.15 13.02 -27.37
CA GLU A 591 -24.09 13.26 -28.83
C GLU A 591 -22.69 13.69 -29.32
N LEU A 592 -21.64 13.09 -28.76
CA LEU A 592 -20.26 13.47 -29.08
C LEU A 592 -19.89 13.08 -30.52
N PRO A 593 -18.90 13.78 -31.13
CA PRO A 593 -18.47 13.51 -32.50
C PRO A 593 -18.03 12.07 -32.71
N ARG A 594 -18.17 11.60 -33.96
CA ARG A 594 -17.67 10.29 -34.40
C ARG A 594 -16.23 10.42 -34.88
N TRP A 595 -15.37 9.50 -34.44
CA TRP A 595 -13.99 9.35 -34.85
C TRP A 595 -13.87 8.15 -35.80
N THR A 596 -13.66 8.44 -37.09
CA THR A 596 -13.63 7.42 -38.13
C THR A 596 -12.22 6.96 -38.44
N GLN A 597 -12.10 5.89 -39.23
CA GLN A 597 -10.81 5.48 -39.79
C GLN A 597 -10.11 6.61 -40.55
N GLU A 598 -10.84 7.38 -41.37
CA GLU A 598 -10.25 8.46 -42.15
C GLU A 598 -9.71 9.57 -41.24
N SER A 599 -10.44 9.88 -40.17
CA SER A 599 -9.98 10.83 -39.14
C SER A 599 -8.63 10.40 -38.52
N GLU A 600 -8.43 9.10 -38.29
CA GLU A 600 -7.14 8.57 -37.80
C GLU A 600 -6.03 8.69 -38.86
N LEU A 601 -6.34 8.39 -40.12
CA LEU A 601 -5.39 8.51 -41.23
C LEU A 601 -4.98 9.96 -41.48
N GLU A 602 -5.89 10.93 -41.38
CA GLU A 602 -5.57 12.35 -41.49
C GLU A 602 -4.52 12.78 -40.44
N ILE A 603 -4.69 12.35 -39.19
CA ILE A 603 -3.69 12.61 -38.13
C ILE A 603 -2.37 11.93 -38.49
N LEU A 604 -2.40 10.69 -38.93
CA LEU A 604 -1.19 9.95 -39.28
C LEU A 604 -0.42 10.63 -40.42
N ARG A 605 -1.12 11.08 -41.47
CA ARG A 605 -0.54 11.85 -42.58
C ARG A 605 0.14 13.11 -42.06
N ASP A 606 -0.56 13.92 -41.26
CA ASP A 606 -0.02 15.16 -40.67
C ASP A 606 1.27 14.89 -39.87
N ARG A 607 1.24 13.88 -38.97
CA ARG A 607 2.38 13.56 -38.11
C ARG A 607 3.58 13.02 -38.90
N LEU A 608 3.35 12.09 -39.82
CA LEU A 608 4.44 11.52 -40.61
C LEU A 608 4.99 12.52 -41.63
N THR A 609 4.19 13.46 -42.13
CA THR A 609 4.68 14.55 -42.97
C THR A 609 5.62 15.46 -42.18
N LYS A 610 5.24 15.85 -40.96
CA LYS A 610 6.11 16.62 -40.06
C LYS A 610 7.38 15.86 -39.67
N ALA A 611 7.28 14.55 -39.45
CA ALA A 611 8.43 13.71 -39.18
C ALA A 611 9.40 13.65 -40.37
N GLN A 612 8.91 13.57 -41.62
CA GLN A 612 9.76 13.64 -42.82
C GLN A 612 10.54 14.95 -42.89
N THR A 613 9.91 16.08 -42.56
CA THR A 613 10.59 17.39 -42.52
C THR A 613 11.64 17.46 -41.42
N THR A 614 11.36 16.85 -40.26
CA THR A 614 12.25 16.89 -39.09
C THR A 614 13.40 15.88 -39.20
N LEU A 615 13.22 14.80 -39.98
CA LEU A 615 14.18 13.71 -40.17
C LEU A 615 14.46 13.46 -41.66
N PRO A 616 15.12 14.40 -42.38
CA PRO A 616 15.35 14.29 -43.82
C PRO A 616 16.06 12.99 -44.23
N GLN A 617 16.98 12.49 -43.39
CA GLN A 617 17.71 11.24 -43.62
C GLN A 617 16.82 10.00 -43.69
N TRP A 618 15.62 10.05 -43.10
CA TRP A 618 14.66 8.95 -43.09
C TRP A 618 13.37 9.26 -43.83
N ALA A 619 13.26 10.42 -44.50
CA ALA A 619 12.03 10.88 -45.14
C ALA A 619 11.43 9.84 -46.10
N LYS A 620 12.26 9.22 -46.96
CA LYS A 620 11.80 8.17 -47.90
C LYS A 620 11.25 6.93 -47.19
N ARG A 621 11.88 6.51 -46.08
CA ARG A 621 11.42 5.37 -45.28
C ARG A 621 10.11 5.69 -44.57
N ILE A 622 9.99 6.89 -44.00
CA ILE A 622 8.77 7.36 -43.34
C ILE A 622 7.61 7.48 -44.34
N ALA A 623 7.85 7.99 -45.54
CA ALA A 623 6.85 8.05 -46.60
C ALA A 623 6.36 6.66 -47.02
N ASN A 624 7.27 5.68 -47.13
CA ASN A 624 6.91 4.28 -47.39
C ASN A 624 6.06 3.69 -46.26
N VAL A 625 6.42 3.93 -45.00
CA VAL A 625 5.60 3.52 -43.84
C VAL A 625 4.21 4.13 -43.91
N LEU A 626 4.08 5.43 -44.23
CA LEU A 626 2.79 6.09 -44.38
C LEU A 626 1.90 5.40 -45.44
N GLY A 627 2.40 5.23 -46.67
CA GLY A 627 1.61 4.62 -47.75
C GLY A 627 1.18 3.17 -47.45
N ARG A 628 2.05 2.41 -46.77
CA ARG A 628 1.72 1.05 -46.33
C ARG A 628 0.73 1.02 -45.17
N CYS A 629 0.79 1.99 -44.25
CA CYS A 629 -0.21 2.17 -43.21
C CYS A 629 -1.59 2.51 -43.79
N GLU A 630 -1.65 3.37 -44.82
CA GLU A 630 -2.90 3.69 -45.52
C GLU A 630 -3.51 2.45 -46.17
N THR A 631 -2.69 1.64 -46.85
CA THR A 631 -3.11 0.35 -47.44
C THR A 631 -3.59 -0.61 -46.36
N LEU A 632 -2.87 -0.71 -45.23
CA LEU A 632 -3.25 -1.58 -44.13
C LEU A 632 -4.60 -1.18 -43.52
N ALA A 633 -4.84 0.12 -43.36
CA ALA A 633 -6.07 0.64 -42.77
C ALA A 633 -7.32 0.26 -43.57
N GLN A 634 -7.22 0.08 -44.89
CA GLN A 634 -8.33 -0.39 -45.75
C GLN A 634 -8.89 -1.76 -45.34
N HIS A 635 -8.15 -2.52 -44.53
CA HIS A 635 -8.56 -3.84 -44.03
C HIS A 635 -9.26 -3.81 -42.66
N LEU A 636 -9.49 -2.61 -42.11
CA LEU A 636 -10.31 -2.43 -40.92
C LEU A 636 -11.77 -2.72 -41.25
N SER A 637 -12.39 -3.58 -40.45
CA SER A 637 -13.81 -3.88 -40.56
C SER A 637 -14.62 -2.74 -39.94
N GLU A 638 -15.77 -2.42 -40.53
CA GLU A 638 -16.73 -1.50 -39.89
C GLU A 638 -17.38 -2.21 -38.68
N THR A 639 -17.11 -1.70 -37.48
CA THR A 639 -17.65 -2.22 -36.22
C THR A 639 -18.50 -1.15 -35.53
N PRO A 640 -19.47 -1.54 -34.68
CA PRO A 640 -20.31 -0.56 -33.98
C PRO A 640 -19.48 0.46 -33.18
N PHE A 641 -19.88 1.73 -33.24
CA PHE A 641 -19.25 2.77 -32.44
C PHE A 641 -19.65 2.67 -30.97
N VAL A 642 -18.63 2.73 -30.12
CA VAL A 642 -18.72 2.77 -28.66
C VAL A 642 -18.16 4.09 -28.14
N THR A 643 -18.31 4.34 -26.84
CA THR A 643 -17.60 5.46 -26.18
C THR A 643 -16.12 5.13 -26.13
N VAL A 644 -15.27 5.89 -26.83
CA VAL A 644 -13.81 5.68 -26.85
C VAL A 644 -13.08 6.86 -26.22
N HIS A 645 -11.99 6.56 -25.52
CA HIS A 645 -11.14 7.56 -24.88
C HIS A 645 -10.29 8.33 -25.90
N ARG A 646 -9.86 7.65 -26.97
CA ARG A 646 -9.02 8.11 -28.09
C ARG A 646 -7.57 8.44 -27.74
N ASP A 647 -7.30 8.96 -26.56
CA ASP A 647 -5.94 9.19 -26.02
C ASP A 647 -5.60 8.22 -24.87
N PHE A 648 -5.92 6.94 -25.03
CA PHE A 648 -5.75 5.96 -23.96
C PHE A 648 -4.31 5.44 -23.89
N TYR A 649 -3.59 5.79 -22.83
CA TYR A 649 -2.22 5.34 -22.55
C TYR A 649 -1.92 5.38 -21.04
N GLN A 650 -0.79 4.79 -20.63
CA GLN A 650 -0.51 4.49 -19.22
C GLN A 650 -0.50 5.70 -18.27
N ASP A 651 -0.16 6.91 -18.74
CA ASP A 651 -0.12 8.08 -17.86
C ASP A 651 -1.53 8.59 -17.52
N GLN A 652 -2.56 8.16 -18.25
CA GLN A 652 -3.96 8.54 -18.03
C GLN A 652 -4.70 7.58 -17.09
N ILE A 653 -3.93 6.75 -16.38
CA ILE A 653 -4.46 5.64 -15.60
C ILE A 653 -3.82 5.68 -14.22
N LEU A 654 -4.66 5.75 -13.19
CA LEU A 654 -4.23 5.55 -11.81
C LEU A 654 -4.76 4.22 -11.27
N GLU A 655 -3.94 3.51 -10.50
CA GLU A 655 -4.41 2.50 -9.54
C GLU A 655 -4.67 3.19 -8.19
N ARG A 656 -5.85 3.01 -7.61
CA ARG A 656 -6.19 3.64 -6.32
C ARG A 656 -5.46 2.96 -5.16
N TYR A 657 -4.82 3.76 -4.30
CA TYR A 657 -4.18 3.24 -3.08
C TYR A 657 -5.25 2.62 -2.15
N GLY A 658 -4.89 1.52 -1.47
CA GLY A 658 -5.82 0.76 -0.65
C GLY A 658 -6.90 0.00 -1.45
N ARG A 659 -6.96 0.12 -2.78
CA ARG A 659 -7.94 -0.63 -3.59
C ARG A 659 -7.26 -1.23 -4.83
N PRO A 660 -6.47 -2.30 -4.65
CA PRO A 660 -5.74 -2.94 -5.75
C PRO A 660 -6.65 -3.28 -6.92
N GLY A 661 -6.23 -2.92 -8.13
CA GLY A 661 -6.98 -3.13 -9.37
C GLY A 661 -8.18 -2.21 -9.57
N HIS A 662 -8.51 -1.30 -8.64
CA HIS A 662 -9.46 -0.22 -8.91
C HIS A 662 -8.76 0.86 -9.73
N ILE A 663 -9.24 1.03 -10.96
CA ILE A 663 -8.64 1.92 -11.94
C ILE A 663 -9.38 3.25 -11.95
N VAL A 664 -8.63 4.34 -12.04
CA VAL A 664 -9.16 5.67 -12.28
C VAL A 664 -8.67 6.14 -13.64
N LEU A 665 -9.61 6.45 -14.53
CA LEU A 665 -9.34 6.99 -15.85
C LEU A 665 -9.30 8.52 -15.79
N LEU A 666 -8.35 9.13 -16.50
CA LEU A 666 -8.10 10.56 -16.52
C LEU A 666 -8.12 11.10 -17.96
N ASP A 667 -8.31 12.41 -18.10
CA ASP A 667 -8.12 13.15 -19.36
C ASP A 667 -9.06 12.75 -20.52
N PHE A 668 -10.32 13.14 -20.38
CA PHE A 668 -11.39 12.86 -21.36
C PHE A 668 -11.52 13.93 -22.45
N ASP A 669 -10.52 14.80 -22.64
CA ASP A 669 -10.57 15.92 -23.60
C ASP A 669 -10.86 15.45 -25.03
N LEU A 670 -10.46 14.22 -25.39
CA LEU A 670 -10.64 13.63 -26.73
C LEU A 670 -11.72 12.55 -26.79
N LEU A 671 -12.49 12.34 -25.71
CA LEU A 671 -13.53 11.31 -25.66
C LEU A 671 -14.59 11.56 -26.74
N CYS A 672 -14.94 10.50 -27.46
CA CYS A 672 -15.79 10.53 -28.65
C CYS A 672 -16.46 9.18 -28.92
N GLN A 673 -17.26 9.09 -29.99
CA GLN A 673 -17.78 7.83 -30.50
C GLN A 673 -16.76 7.23 -31.48
N GLY A 674 -16.39 5.96 -31.35
CA GLY A 674 -15.40 5.33 -32.24
C GLY A 674 -15.31 3.82 -32.07
N HIS A 675 -14.37 3.19 -32.78
CA HIS A 675 -14.17 1.73 -32.70
C HIS A 675 -13.37 1.35 -31.45
N ALA A 676 -13.84 0.36 -30.69
CA ALA A 676 -13.20 -0.11 -29.46
C ALA A 676 -11.71 -0.49 -29.66
N ALA A 677 -11.39 -1.07 -30.82
CA ALA A 677 -10.03 -1.49 -31.17
C ALA A 677 -9.02 -0.33 -31.24
N LEU A 678 -9.49 0.92 -31.44
CA LEU A 678 -8.64 2.11 -31.46
C LEU A 678 -7.94 2.33 -30.12
N ASP A 679 -8.70 2.32 -29.01
CA ASP A 679 -8.14 2.53 -27.67
C ASP A 679 -7.14 1.43 -27.30
N ALA A 680 -7.48 0.17 -27.61
CA ALA A 680 -6.61 -0.96 -27.33
C ALA A 680 -5.32 -0.94 -28.16
N GLY A 681 -5.42 -0.61 -29.45
CA GLY A 681 -4.24 -0.49 -30.32
C GLY A 681 -3.34 0.67 -29.90
N ASN A 682 -3.92 1.81 -29.55
CA ASN A 682 -3.18 2.95 -29.03
C ASN A 682 -2.46 2.60 -27.72
N TYR A 683 -3.17 1.95 -26.78
CA TYR A 683 -2.59 1.54 -25.51
C TYR A 683 -1.39 0.62 -25.70
N ILE A 684 -1.54 -0.44 -26.52
CA ILE A 684 -0.45 -1.40 -26.77
C ILE A 684 0.75 -0.71 -27.42
N ALA A 685 0.54 0.18 -28.40
CA ALA A 685 1.63 0.95 -29.00
C ALA A 685 2.37 1.80 -27.95
N HIS A 686 1.64 2.43 -27.02
CA HIS A 686 2.24 3.20 -25.93
C HIS A 686 3.01 2.34 -24.94
N ILE A 687 2.54 1.13 -24.63
CA ILE A 687 3.28 0.19 -23.79
C ILE A 687 4.57 -0.27 -24.48
N GLN A 688 4.53 -0.57 -25.79
CA GLN A 688 5.72 -0.96 -26.55
C GLN A 688 6.73 0.18 -26.69
N GLU A 689 6.26 1.42 -26.91
CA GLU A 689 7.12 2.60 -26.89
C GLU A 689 7.75 2.83 -25.52
N LEU A 690 6.97 2.71 -24.44
CA LEU A 690 7.45 2.82 -23.06
C LEU A 690 8.52 1.77 -22.77
N ALA A 691 8.27 0.52 -23.15
CA ALA A 691 9.18 -0.60 -22.95
C ALA A 691 10.50 -0.38 -23.69
N LEU A 692 10.45 0.05 -24.95
CA LEU A 692 11.62 0.42 -25.73
C LEU A 692 12.37 1.61 -25.12
N ARG A 693 11.63 2.64 -24.71
CA ARG A 693 12.19 3.90 -24.21
C ARG A 693 12.94 3.71 -22.90
N LEU A 694 12.38 2.96 -21.96
CA LEU A 694 12.93 2.80 -20.61
C LEU A 694 13.81 1.55 -20.44
N TYR A 695 13.54 0.48 -21.18
CA TYR A 695 14.17 -0.84 -20.96
C TYR A 695 14.88 -1.39 -22.21
N GLY A 696 14.94 -0.60 -23.29
CA GLY A 696 15.69 -0.95 -24.50
C GLY A 696 15.05 -2.02 -25.38
N GLY A 697 13.89 -2.57 -25.01
CA GLY A 697 13.20 -3.62 -25.75
C GLY A 697 11.69 -3.49 -25.72
N ILE A 698 11.04 -3.65 -26.86
CA ILE A 698 9.57 -3.55 -27.00
C ILE A 698 8.82 -4.62 -26.20
N ASP A 699 9.44 -5.78 -26.01
CA ASP A 699 8.85 -6.92 -25.28
C ASP A 699 9.16 -6.88 -23.77
N ALA A 700 9.85 -5.85 -23.27
CA ALA A 700 10.22 -5.76 -21.86
C ALA A 700 8.99 -5.73 -20.92
N LEU A 701 7.81 -5.33 -21.44
CA LEU A 701 6.53 -5.30 -20.72
C LEU A 701 5.50 -6.30 -21.29
N LYS A 702 5.97 -7.35 -21.98
CA LYS A 702 5.10 -8.27 -22.71
C LYS A 702 4.05 -8.97 -21.85
N ALA A 703 4.39 -9.31 -20.61
CA ALA A 703 3.44 -9.89 -19.66
C ALA A 703 2.22 -8.97 -19.38
N HIS A 704 2.43 -7.65 -19.35
CA HIS A 704 1.36 -6.68 -19.21
C HIS A 704 0.53 -6.58 -20.50
N GLU A 705 1.20 -6.46 -21.65
CA GLU A 705 0.56 -6.38 -22.97
C GLU A 705 -0.35 -7.59 -23.24
N ASP A 706 0.16 -8.80 -23.04
CA ASP A 706 -0.57 -10.03 -23.32
C ASP A 706 -1.77 -10.22 -22.40
N ALA A 707 -1.63 -9.85 -21.12
CA ALA A 707 -2.70 -9.90 -20.15
C ALA A 707 -3.77 -8.85 -20.43
N PHE A 708 -3.38 -7.63 -20.80
CA PHE A 708 -4.28 -6.58 -21.27
C PHE A 708 -5.07 -7.05 -22.49
N LEU A 709 -4.38 -7.50 -23.54
CA LEU A 709 -5.01 -7.85 -24.81
C LEU A 709 -5.98 -9.03 -24.68
N ARG A 710 -5.59 -10.06 -23.91
CA ARG A 710 -6.45 -11.21 -23.64
C ARG A 710 -7.72 -10.79 -22.90
N GLN A 711 -7.58 -9.98 -21.84
CA GLN A 711 -8.70 -9.51 -21.04
C GLN A 711 -9.59 -8.52 -21.80
N PHE A 712 -8.99 -7.69 -22.66
CA PHE A 712 -9.69 -6.71 -23.49
C PHE A 712 -10.60 -7.44 -24.48
N LEU A 713 -10.04 -8.37 -25.27
CA LEU A 713 -10.80 -9.14 -26.26
C LEU A 713 -11.88 -10.01 -25.61
N ALA A 714 -11.62 -10.60 -24.44
CA ALA A 714 -12.63 -11.38 -23.71
C ALA A 714 -13.81 -10.52 -23.20
N GLY A 715 -13.60 -9.22 -22.99
CA GLY A 715 -14.63 -8.29 -22.54
C GLY A 715 -15.19 -7.38 -23.62
N SER A 716 -14.63 -7.38 -24.83
CA SER A 716 -15.13 -6.56 -25.94
C SER A 716 -16.12 -7.34 -26.78
N GLU A 717 -17.27 -6.73 -27.08
CA GLU A 717 -18.28 -7.33 -27.96
C GLU A 717 -18.01 -7.05 -29.44
N THR A 718 -17.22 -6.02 -29.74
CA THR A 718 -17.05 -5.48 -31.10
C THR A 718 -15.63 -5.59 -31.64
N ALA A 719 -14.61 -5.49 -30.78
CA ALA A 719 -13.21 -5.52 -31.22
C ALA A 719 -12.72 -6.94 -31.48
N LYS A 720 -12.02 -7.16 -32.60
CA LYS A 720 -11.28 -8.39 -32.85
C LYS A 720 -9.78 -8.12 -32.85
N ARG A 721 -9.01 -9.20 -32.72
CA ARG A 721 -7.54 -9.14 -32.64
C ARG A 721 -6.92 -8.46 -33.86
N LYS A 722 -7.45 -8.71 -35.06
CA LYS A 722 -6.95 -8.12 -36.31
C LYS A 722 -7.00 -6.60 -36.28
N GLU A 723 -8.14 -6.02 -35.90
CA GLU A 723 -8.32 -4.56 -35.84
C GLU A 723 -7.42 -3.93 -34.79
N VAL A 724 -7.28 -4.57 -33.62
CA VAL A 724 -6.34 -4.10 -32.58
C VAL A 724 -4.91 -4.09 -33.13
N ASP A 725 -4.48 -5.16 -33.79
CA ASP A 725 -3.12 -5.25 -34.35
C ASP A 725 -2.86 -4.21 -35.46
N ILE A 726 -3.88 -3.83 -36.24
CA ILE A 726 -3.81 -2.74 -37.23
C ILE A 726 -3.66 -1.40 -36.51
N TYR A 727 -4.54 -1.08 -35.56
CA TYR A 727 -4.46 0.19 -34.81
C TYR A 727 -3.15 0.32 -34.04
N THR A 728 -2.62 -0.76 -33.47
CA THR A 728 -1.29 -0.77 -32.86
C THR A 728 -0.22 -0.34 -33.87
N THR A 729 -0.24 -0.89 -35.09
CA THR A 729 0.72 -0.50 -36.14
C THR A 729 0.59 0.97 -36.53
N LEU A 730 -0.65 1.48 -36.68
CA LEU A 730 -0.89 2.90 -37.01
C LEU A 730 -0.39 3.82 -35.87
N SER A 731 -0.66 3.47 -34.61
CA SER A 731 -0.21 4.24 -33.45
C SER A 731 1.31 4.21 -33.28
N LEU A 732 1.98 3.08 -33.51
CA LEU A 732 3.44 3.00 -33.53
C LEU A 732 4.06 3.87 -34.63
N ALA A 733 3.46 3.87 -35.83
CA ALA A 733 3.91 4.76 -36.89
C ALA A 733 3.77 6.23 -36.47
N ARG A 734 2.66 6.60 -35.83
CA ARG A 734 2.47 7.94 -35.25
C ARG A 734 3.53 8.28 -34.18
N HIS A 735 4.02 7.30 -33.43
CA HIS A 735 5.07 7.51 -32.43
C HIS A 735 6.45 7.86 -33.02
N ILE A 736 6.70 7.58 -34.31
CA ILE A 736 7.91 8.07 -35.01
C ILE A 736 7.99 9.60 -34.96
N TYR A 737 6.86 10.31 -35.04
CA TYR A 737 6.85 11.75 -34.85
C TYR A 737 6.98 12.13 -33.37
N ILE A 738 6.35 11.39 -32.46
CA ILE A 738 6.42 11.69 -31.02
C ILE A 738 7.86 11.57 -30.51
N SER A 739 8.65 10.62 -31.02
CA SER A 739 10.05 10.46 -30.64
C SER A 739 10.93 11.65 -31.03
N THR A 740 10.49 12.51 -31.96
CA THR A 740 11.21 13.74 -32.31
C THR A 740 10.88 14.93 -31.41
N LEU A 741 9.80 14.85 -30.63
CA LEU A 741 9.32 15.97 -29.79
C LEU A 741 10.07 16.09 -28.46
N PHE A 742 10.78 15.04 -28.04
CA PHE A 742 11.40 14.96 -26.73
C PHE A 742 12.81 14.38 -26.86
N ASP A 743 13.80 15.05 -26.26
CA ASP A 743 15.20 14.63 -26.39
C ASP A 743 15.45 13.22 -25.86
N ASN A 744 14.84 12.88 -24.72
CA ASN A 744 14.91 11.55 -24.09
C ASN A 744 14.14 10.44 -24.84
N ARG A 745 13.62 10.73 -26.03
CA ARG A 745 12.95 9.74 -26.90
C ARG A 745 13.63 9.58 -28.25
N LYS A 746 14.55 10.48 -28.63
CA LYS A 746 15.16 10.47 -29.96
C LYS A 746 15.84 9.14 -30.29
N HIS A 747 16.41 8.47 -29.28
CA HIS A 747 17.06 7.16 -29.42
C HIS A 747 16.13 6.03 -29.87
N THR A 748 14.81 6.17 -29.71
CA THR A 748 13.84 5.13 -30.09
C THR A 748 13.45 5.20 -31.57
N THR A 749 13.68 6.34 -32.24
CA THR A 749 13.13 6.67 -33.57
C THR A 749 13.46 5.63 -34.63
N GLU A 750 14.73 5.24 -34.75
CA GLU A 750 15.15 4.28 -35.78
C GLU A 750 14.56 2.89 -35.53
N THR A 751 14.50 2.46 -34.27
CA THR A 751 13.92 1.17 -33.87
C THR A 751 12.42 1.14 -34.12
N LEU A 752 11.70 2.23 -33.80
CA LEU A 752 10.28 2.38 -34.13
C LEU A 752 10.04 2.28 -35.64
N LEU A 753 10.88 2.94 -36.45
CA LEU A 753 10.78 2.89 -37.91
C LEU A 753 11.01 1.47 -38.46
N LYS A 754 12.08 0.78 -38.02
CA LYS A 754 12.37 -0.62 -38.40
C LYS A 754 11.23 -1.55 -37.99
N MET A 755 10.66 -1.35 -36.81
CA MET A 755 9.54 -2.15 -36.33
C MET A 755 8.29 -1.95 -37.20
N CYS A 756 7.95 -0.70 -37.54
CA CYS A 756 6.82 -0.43 -38.41
C CYS A 756 7.00 -1.11 -39.78
N GLU A 757 8.19 -1.02 -40.37
CA GLU A 757 8.52 -1.67 -41.64
C GLU A 757 8.32 -3.20 -41.57
N SER A 758 8.80 -3.84 -40.49
CA SER A 758 8.66 -5.28 -40.25
C SER A 758 7.21 -5.71 -40.04
N ARG A 759 6.47 -5.02 -39.17
CA ARG A 759 5.04 -5.28 -38.90
C ARG A 759 4.23 -5.18 -40.18
N LEU A 760 4.41 -4.10 -40.94
CA LEU A 760 3.74 -3.89 -42.21
C LEU A 760 4.09 -5.02 -43.20
N HIS A 761 5.35 -5.49 -43.27
CA HIS A 761 5.72 -6.64 -44.13
C HIS A 761 5.00 -7.93 -43.73
N SER A 762 4.94 -8.24 -42.44
CA SER A 762 4.26 -9.45 -41.95
C SER A 762 2.74 -9.42 -42.13
N GLN A 763 2.11 -8.24 -42.05
CA GLN A 763 0.66 -8.09 -42.13
C GLN A 763 0.17 -8.04 -43.58
N THR A 764 0.95 -7.49 -44.52
CA THR A 764 0.60 -7.53 -45.95
C THR A 764 0.64 -8.96 -46.53
N ASN A 765 1.38 -9.89 -45.92
CA ASN A 765 1.45 -11.30 -46.36
C ASN A 765 0.38 -12.22 -45.71
N LYS A 766 -0.36 -11.73 -44.71
CA LYS A 766 -1.41 -12.48 -43.97
C LYS A 766 -2.83 -12.07 -44.32
N VAL A 767 -2.96 -10.97 -45.05
CA VAL A 767 -4.18 -10.43 -45.64
C VAL A 767 -4.18 -10.81 -47.10
#